data_AF-A0A062UG29-F1
#
_entry.id   AF-A0A062UG29-F1
#
_cell.length_a   1.000
_cell.length_b   1.000
_cell.length_c   1.000
_cell.angle_alpha   90.00
_cell.angle_beta   90.00
_cell.angle_gamma   90.00
#
_symmetry.space_group_name_H-M   'P 1'
#
loop_
_entity.id
_entity.type
_entity.pdbx_description
1 polymer ?
#
loop_
_entity_poly.entity_id
_entity_poly.type
_entity_poly.pdbx_seq_one_letter_code
_entity_poly.pdbx_strand_id
1 'polypeptide(L)'
;MDGNDMTPEGKCPVMHGMRGRSNRDWWPNQLDLSILHQNPVLGNPLGGEFSYAKEFKKLDLKAIKQDLYDLMTDSQDWWPADYGHYGPFFIRMAWHSAGTYRTGDGRGGSSSGSQRFAPLNSWPDNANLDKARRLLWPIKKKYGNKISWADLMILAGNCAIESMGGKTFGYGGGREDIFEPEKDIYWGTEMEWLATSDKPNSRYSGERVLENPLAAVQMGLIYVNPEGPDGKPDPIASGKDIRETFARMAMNDEETVALTAGGHTFGKCHGAGDAGMVGAEPEGADIAEQGLGWTSNFGIGNGDDTITSGIEGAWTPNPIKWDNGYFDMLFGYEWELVKSPAGAWQWQPKDVKEEDMAPKAHDSSGKQVTIMTTADMAMRMDPEYEKISRRFHQNPDQFADAFARAWFKLTHRDMGPVSRYLGEEVPSEELVWQDPVPAVDHELIDAADIADLKDKIMSSGLTVAELVTTAWASASTFRGSDKRGGANGARIRLAPQKDWEVNQPVQLEKVLKLLESVQKAFNYAQTGGKKVSMADLIVLGGCAAVEKAARDAGHSVAVPFTPGRTDATDEQTDADSFDVLEPKADGFRNYLQVEYSVPAEELLVDRAQLLTLSAPEMTVLVGGLRVLGANHAGSKHGVFTERPGKLTNDFFVNLLDMETAWKAKGDSKHVFEGRDRKTDNVKWTGTRVDLVFGSNSQLRALSEVYAQEDAKEKFVQDFVSAWTKVMDADRFDLA
;
A
#
# COMPACT_ATOMS: atom_id res chain seq x y z
N MET A 1 -31.87 -0.53 -9.12
CA MET A 1 -32.62 0.37 -10.01
C MET A 1 -32.67 1.69 -9.25
N ASP A 2 -32.34 2.85 -9.81
CA ASP A 2 -32.25 3.23 -11.22
C ASP A 2 -31.15 4.28 -11.31
N GLY A 3 -30.36 4.24 -12.40
CA GLY A 3 -29.42 5.29 -12.74
C GLY A 3 -30.10 6.65 -12.59
N ASN A 4 -29.44 7.53 -11.85
CA ASN A 4 -29.94 8.86 -11.55
C ASN A 4 -29.92 9.68 -12.85
N ASP A 5 -30.94 9.52 -13.68
CA ASP A 5 -31.29 10.43 -14.77
C ASP A 5 -31.83 11.71 -14.13
N MET A 6 -30.94 12.46 -13.49
CA MET A 6 -31.15 13.87 -13.22
C MET A 6 -31.25 14.56 -14.58
N THR A 7 -32.48 14.86 -14.98
CA THR A 7 -32.74 15.77 -16.09
C THR A 7 -32.00 17.09 -15.82
N PRO A 8 -31.09 17.54 -16.70
CA PRO A 8 -30.38 18.80 -16.48
C PRO A 8 -31.36 19.95 -16.68
N GLU A 9 -31.86 20.53 -15.59
CA GLU A 9 -32.52 21.83 -15.65
C GLU A 9 -31.49 22.90 -16.06
N GLY A 10 -31.74 23.52 -17.22
CA GLY A 10 -31.07 24.77 -17.63
C GLY A 10 -29.87 24.60 -18.56
N LYS A 11 -30.13 24.42 -19.86
CA LYS A 11 -29.14 24.66 -20.93
C LYS A 11 -28.82 26.17 -21.04
N CYS A 12 -27.90 26.67 -20.24
CA CYS A 12 -27.13 27.88 -20.55
C CYS A 12 -25.85 27.48 -21.30
N PRO A 13 -25.58 27.96 -22.53
CA PRO A 13 -24.49 27.47 -23.39
C PRO A 13 -23.10 28.05 -23.04
N VAL A 14 -22.88 28.48 -21.80
CA VAL A 14 -21.60 29.03 -21.34
C VAL A 14 -21.03 28.07 -20.30
N MET A 15 -19.89 27.45 -20.60
CA MET A 15 -19.15 26.62 -19.63
C MET A 15 -18.83 27.47 -18.40
N HIS A 16 -19.55 27.26 -17.31
CA HIS A 16 -19.26 27.85 -16.01
C HIS A 16 -18.11 27.07 -15.37
N GLY A 17 -16.89 27.52 -15.62
CA GLY A 17 -15.67 27.03 -14.98
C GLY A 17 -14.42 27.52 -15.70
N MET A 18 -13.40 27.98 -14.97
CA MET A 18 -12.08 28.29 -15.55
C MET A 18 -11.30 27.02 -15.97
N ARG A 19 -11.86 25.82 -15.78
CA ARG A 19 -11.20 24.55 -16.13
C ARG A 19 -11.48 24.20 -17.60
N GLY A 20 -10.50 24.50 -18.45
CA GLY A 20 -10.45 24.00 -19.84
C GLY A 20 -9.97 22.54 -19.91
N ARG A 21 -9.92 21.98 -21.13
CA ARG A 21 -9.39 20.63 -21.37
C ARG A 21 -7.92 20.55 -20.94
N SER A 22 -7.56 19.44 -20.30
CA SER A 22 -6.20 19.06 -19.89
C SER A 22 -5.49 18.23 -20.96
N ASN A 23 -4.19 17.95 -20.78
CA ASN A 23 -3.44 17.05 -21.68
C ASN A 23 -4.05 15.64 -21.72
N ARG A 24 -4.55 15.14 -20.58
CA ARG A 24 -5.17 13.81 -20.49
C ARG A 24 -6.46 13.71 -21.31
N ASP A 25 -7.17 14.81 -21.53
CA ASP A 25 -8.36 14.84 -22.39
C ASP A 25 -8.01 14.73 -23.89
N TRP A 26 -6.81 15.16 -24.28
CA TRP A 26 -6.32 15.07 -25.65
C TRP A 26 -5.55 13.78 -25.92
N TRP A 27 -4.80 13.31 -24.92
CA TRP A 27 -3.97 12.11 -24.97
C TRP A 27 -4.25 11.22 -23.74
N PRO A 28 -5.37 10.49 -23.73
CA PRO A 28 -5.79 9.69 -22.57
C PRO A 28 -4.83 8.54 -22.22
N ASN A 29 -4.04 8.09 -23.20
CA ASN A 29 -3.03 7.04 -23.03
C ASN A 29 -1.60 7.60 -22.91
N GLN A 30 -1.45 8.89 -22.61
CA GLN A 30 -0.14 9.48 -22.35
C GLN A 30 0.36 9.01 -20.97
N LEU A 31 1.62 8.58 -20.91
CA LEU A 31 2.30 8.21 -19.67
C LEU A 31 2.22 9.34 -18.62
N ASP A 32 1.70 9.03 -17.43
CA ASP A 32 1.51 9.99 -16.35
C ASP A 32 2.71 9.99 -15.38
N LEU A 33 3.59 10.99 -15.55
CA LEU A 33 4.74 11.18 -14.66
C LEU A 33 4.38 11.95 -13.37
N SER A 34 3.14 12.44 -13.23
CA SER A 34 2.77 13.23 -12.05
C SER A 34 2.81 12.41 -10.76
N ILE A 35 2.65 11.08 -10.85
CA ILE A 35 2.75 10.17 -9.72
C ILE A 35 4.16 10.11 -9.12
N LEU A 36 5.20 10.46 -9.90
CA LEU A 36 6.60 10.54 -9.44
C LEU A 36 6.94 11.90 -8.79
N HIS A 37 5.99 12.82 -8.77
CA HIS A 37 6.15 14.18 -8.23
C HIS A 37 5.10 14.50 -7.15
N GLN A 38 4.44 13.49 -6.61
CA GLN A 38 3.46 13.64 -5.54
C GLN A 38 4.13 13.86 -4.17
N ASN A 39 3.39 14.50 -3.27
CA ASN A 39 3.80 14.95 -1.95
C ASN A 39 5.11 15.76 -1.95
N PRO A 40 5.28 16.76 -2.85
CA PRO A 40 6.49 17.56 -2.87
C PRO A 40 6.61 18.40 -1.59
N VAL A 41 7.83 18.72 -1.18
CA VAL A 41 8.10 19.61 -0.02
C VAL A 41 7.33 20.93 -0.13
N LEU A 42 7.17 21.47 -1.36
CA LEU A 42 6.42 22.71 -1.61
C LEU A 42 4.91 22.61 -1.28
N GLY A 43 4.33 21.42 -1.38
CA GLY A 43 2.93 21.14 -1.03
C GLY A 43 2.72 20.80 0.45
N ASN A 44 3.80 20.63 1.22
CA ASN A 44 3.74 20.27 2.63
C ASN A 44 3.82 21.53 3.52
N PRO A 45 2.77 21.86 4.31
CA PRO A 45 2.76 23.04 5.16
C PRO A 45 3.70 22.96 6.36
N LEU A 46 4.27 21.79 6.66
CA LEU A 46 5.19 21.59 7.78
C LEU A 46 6.65 21.89 7.41
N GLY A 47 6.96 21.97 6.10
CA GLY A 47 8.31 22.22 5.58
C GLY A 47 9.24 21.00 5.64
N GLY A 48 10.36 21.07 4.91
CA GLY A 48 11.28 19.94 4.74
C GLY A 48 12.12 19.56 5.97
N GLU A 49 12.20 20.43 6.97
CA GLU A 49 12.96 20.19 8.22
C GLU A 49 12.10 19.58 9.33
N PHE A 50 10.79 19.42 9.11
CA PHE A 50 9.88 18.83 10.09
C PHE A 50 10.13 17.32 10.22
N SER A 51 10.15 16.83 11.46
CA SER A 51 10.28 15.40 11.75
C SER A 51 9.12 14.97 12.65
N TYR A 52 8.18 14.21 12.08
CA TYR A 52 7.03 13.72 12.81
C TYR A 52 7.43 12.84 13.98
N ALA A 53 8.39 11.93 13.77
CA ALA A 53 8.88 11.04 14.82
C ALA A 53 9.40 11.81 16.06
N LYS A 54 10.07 12.96 15.86
CA LYS A 54 10.54 13.82 16.96
C LYS A 54 9.38 14.51 17.69
N GLU A 55 8.33 14.93 16.99
CA GLU A 55 7.15 15.54 17.62
C GLU A 55 6.27 14.52 18.33
N PHE A 56 6.06 13.33 17.74
CA PHE A 56 5.30 12.24 18.34
C PHE A 56 5.93 11.76 19.66
N LYS A 57 7.27 11.68 19.74
CA LYS A 57 7.98 11.35 21.00
C LYS A 57 7.71 12.35 22.14
N LYS A 58 7.15 13.54 21.87
CA LYS A 58 6.75 14.53 22.88
C LYS A 58 5.27 14.43 23.26
N LEU A 59 4.50 13.58 22.58
CA LEU A 59 3.08 13.37 22.85
C LEU A 59 2.91 12.65 24.19
N ASP A 60 1.99 13.15 25.01
CA ASP A 60 1.50 12.40 26.16
C ASP A 60 0.40 11.45 25.67
N LEU A 61 0.79 10.19 25.41
CA LEU A 61 -0.11 9.17 24.86
C LEU A 61 -1.28 8.89 25.81
N LYS A 62 -1.06 8.94 27.13
CA LYS A 62 -2.13 8.72 28.12
C LYS A 62 -3.14 9.86 28.10
N ALA A 63 -2.69 11.10 28.01
CA ALA A 63 -3.58 12.26 27.96
C ALA A 63 -4.48 12.26 26.71
N ILE A 64 -3.94 11.94 25.53
CA ILE A 64 -4.76 11.87 24.31
C ILE A 64 -5.72 10.67 24.34
N LYS A 65 -5.30 9.51 24.87
CA LYS A 65 -6.22 8.37 25.06
C LYS A 65 -7.35 8.72 26.02
N GLN A 66 -7.07 9.47 27.09
CA GLN A 66 -8.12 9.97 27.99
C GLN A 66 -9.12 10.88 27.27
N ASP A 67 -8.66 11.84 26.47
CA ASP A 67 -9.57 12.68 25.68
C ASP A 67 -10.39 11.86 24.68
N LEU A 68 -9.81 10.80 24.11
CA LEU A 68 -10.54 9.89 23.22
C LEU A 68 -11.60 9.09 23.97
N TYR A 69 -11.31 8.58 25.17
CA TYR A 69 -12.30 7.90 26.02
C TYR A 69 -13.45 8.82 26.41
N ASP A 70 -13.13 10.06 26.79
CA ASP A 70 -14.16 11.05 27.11
C ASP A 70 -15.03 11.34 25.89
N LEU A 71 -14.42 11.53 24.71
CA LEU A 71 -15.13 11.73 23.44
C LEU A 71 -16.06 10.56 23.09
N MET A 72 -15.73 9.32 23.45
CA MET A 72 -16.59 8.16 23.14
C MET A 72 -18.03 8.36 23.62
N THR A 73 -18.23 9.08 24.72
CA THR A 73 -19.56 9.29 25.33
C THR A 73 -20.03 10.74 25.31
N ASP A 74 -19.28 11.65 24.66
CA ASP A 74 -19.62 13.07 24.50
C ASP A 74 -20.40 13.31 23.20
N SER A 75 -21.64 12.81 23.17
CA SER A 75 -22.52 12.89 22.00
C SER A 75 -22.76 14.33 21.54
N GLN A 76 -22.65 14.56 20.24
CA GLN A 76 -22.89 15.84 19.59
C GLN A 76 -24.22 15.86 18.86
N ASP A 77 -25.03 16.91 19.02
CA ASP A 77 -26.37 17.01 18.43
C ASP A 77 -26.40 16.91 16.90
N TRP A 78 -25.34 17.38 16.24
CA TRP A 78 -25.24 17.34 14.77
C TRP A 78 -24.96 15.93 14.23
N TRP A 79 -24.51 15.01 15.09
CA TRP A 79 -24.37 13.60 14.77
C TRP A 79 -24.48 12.73 16.04
N PRO A 80 -25.68 12.48 16.56
CA PRO A 80 -25.86 11.82 17.86
C PRO A 80 -25.20 10.44 17.93
N ALA A 81 -24.60 10.10 19.07
CA ALA A 81 -23.96 8.81 19.27
C ALA A 81 -25.00 7.69 19.45
N ASP A 82 -24.92 6.64 18.63
CA ASP A 82 -25.72 5.43 18.84
C ASP A 82 -25.45 4.87 20.23
N TYR A 83 -26.49 4.52 20.97
CA TYR A 83 -26.40 3.98 22.33
C TYR A 83 -25.67 4.90 23.33
N GLY A 84 -25.50 6.18 22.97
CA GLY A 84 -24.68 7.13 23.73
C GLY A 84 -23.17 6.87 23.63
N HIS A 85 -22.70 6.10 22.64
CA HIS A 85 -21.29 5.73 22.52
C HIS A 85 -20.79 5.70 21.05
N TYR A 86 -19.80 6.53 20.70
CA TYR A 86 -19.20 6.57 19.35
C TYR A 86 -18.20 5.45 19.05
N GLY A 87 -17.84 4.63 20.03
CA GLY A 87 -16.86 3.56 19.89
C GLY A 87 -17.01 2.72 18.60
N PRO A 88 -18.17 2.11 18.33
CA PRO A 88 -18.36 1.31 17.11
C PRO A 88 -18.12 2.11 15.82
N PHE A 89 -18.47 3.39 15.82
CA PHE A 89 -18.26 4.28 14.68
C PHE A 89 -16.78 4.55 14.41
N PHE A 90 -15.96 4.71 15.47
CA PHE A 90 -14.51 4.86 15.34
C PHE A 90 -13.80 3.54 15.00
N ILE A 91 -14.32 2.39 15.45
CA ILE A 91 -13.82 1.07 15.00
C ILE A 91 -14.00 0.95 13.49
N ARG A 92 -15.20 1.25 12.96
CA ARG A 92 -15.45 1.28 11.51
C ARG A 92 -14.51 2.26 10.81
N MET A 93 -14.33 3.47 11.33
CA MET A 93 -13.43 4.46 10.72
C MET A 93 -11.98 3.94 10.60
N ALA A 94 -11.45 3.35 11.67
CA ALA A 94 -10.10 2.77 11.69
C ALA A 94 -10.00 1.53 10.77
N TRP A 95 -11.01 0.65 10.79
CA TRP A 95 -11.13 -0.49 9.87
C TRP A 95 -11.07 -0.02 8.41
N HIS A 96 -11.90 0.96 8.02
CA HIS A 96 -11.93 1.49 6.65
C HIS A 96 -10.65 2.27 6.30
N SER A 97 -9.98 2.88 7.28
CA SER A 97 -8.70 3.55 7.03
C SER A 97 -7.63 2.52 6.66
N ALA A 98 -7.57 1.39 7.36
CA ALA A 98 -6.60 0.34 7.07
C ALA A 98 -7.03 -0.59 5.91
N GLY A 99 -8.33 -0.72 5.70
CA GLY A 99 -8.97 -1.71 4.84
C GLY A 99 -8.82 -1.49 3.34
N THR A 100 -8.16 -0.42 2.89
CA THR A 100 -7.92 -0.19 1.45
C THR A 100 -6.63 -0.83 0.95
N TYR A 101 -5.81 -1.37 1.86
CA TYR A 101 -4.49 -1.95 1.58
C TYR A 101 -4.56 -3.16 0.64
N ARG A 102 -3.60 -3.28 -0.28
CA ARG A 102 -3.47 -4.45 -1.17
C ARG A 102 -2.06 -5.01 -1.14
N THR A 103 -1.93 -6.33 -1.01
CA THR A 103 -0.62 -6.99 -1.03
C THR A 103 0.08 -6.89 -2.38
N GLY A 104 -0.69 -6.82 -3.48
CA GLY A 104 -0.16 -6.80 -4.84
C GLY A 104 0.83 -5.66 -5.13
N ASP A 105 0.60 -4.47 -4.57
CA ASP A 105 1.48 -3.31 -4.73
C ASP A 105 1.79 -2.56 -3.42
N GLY A 106 1.21 -3.00 -2.30
CA GLY A 106 1.35 -2.38 -0.98
C GLY A 106 0.60 -1.07 -0.81
N ARG A 107 -0.16 -0.62 -1.82
CA ARG A 107 -0.89 0.67 -1.80
C ARG A 107 -2.18 0.58 -1.00
N GLY A 108 -2.72 1.75 -0.67
CA GLY A 108 -3.81 1.87 0.30
C GLY A 108 -3.30 1.65 1.73
N GLY A 109 -4.22 1.46 2.66
CA GLY A 109 -3.89 1.31 4.08
C GLY A 109 -3.96 2.63 4.86
N SER A 110 -3.43 2.59 6.07
CA SER A 110 -3.61 3.62 7.10
C SER A 110 -2.43 4.57 7.28
N SER A 111 -1.29 4.30 6.62
CA SER A 111 0.01 4.93 6.91
C SER A 111 0.12 6.41 6.52
N SER A 112 -0.81 6.93 5.72
CA SER A 112 -0.80 8.30 5.20
C SER A 112 -1.99 9.17 5.63
N GLY A 113 -3.03 8.56 6.22
CA GLY A 113 -4.28 9.25 6.55
C GLY A 113 -5.11 9.62 5.32
N SER A 114 -4.92 8.91 4.20
CA SER A 114 -5.53 9.17 2.89
C SER A 114 -7.06 9.10 2.86
N GLN A 115 -7.71 8.47 3.85
CA GLN A 115 -9.19 8.50 4.01
C GLN A 115 -9.76 9.93 4.11
N ARG A 116 -8.93 10.93 4.43
CA ARG A 116 -9.32 12.36 4.45
C ARG A 116 -9.37 13.01 3.07
N PHE A 117 -8.88 12.35 2.03
CA PHE A 117 -8.75 12.90 0.68
C PHE A 117 -9.53 12.09 -0.34
N ALA A 118 -9.83 12.71 -1.48
CA ALA A 118 -10.43 12.02 -2.62
C ALA A 118 -9.51 10.89 -3.14
N PRO A 119 -10.06 9.80 -3.69
CA PRO A 119 -11.50 9.49 -3.75
C PRO A 119 -12.03 8.88 -2.44
N LEU A 120 -11.15 8.45 -1.53
CA LEU A 120 -11.51 7.67 -0.34
C LEU A 120 -12.46 8.41 0.61
N ASN A 121 -12.32 9.74 0.74
CA ASN A 121 -13.21 10.54 1.56
C ASN A 121 -14.67 10.52 1.10
N SER A 122 -14.93 10.02 -0.11
CA SER A 122 -16.22 10.06 -0.81
C SER A 122 -16.64 8.71 -1.39
N TRP A 123 -15.90 7.64 -1.11
CA TRP A 123 -16.35 6.28 -1.44
C TRP A 123 -17.69 5.98 -0.75
N PRO A 124 -18.65 5.33 -1.43
CA PRO A 124 -19.93 4.94 -0.83
C PRO A 124 -19.76 4.15 0.47
N ASP A 125 -18.79 3.23 0.52
CA ASP A 125 -18.54 2.44 1.73
C ASP A 125 -17.93 3.26 2.88
N ASN A 126 -17.42 4.47 2.59
CA ASN A 126 -16.97 5.43 3.59
C ASN A 126 -18.04 6.45 3.98
N ALA A 127 -19.30 6.23 3.57
CA ALA A 127 -20.41 7.09 3.94
C ALA A 127 -20.46 7.36 5.45
N ASN A 128 -20.69 8.62 5.78
CA ASN A 128 -20.69 9.20 7.13
C ASN A 128 -19.35 9.16 7.90
N LEU A 129 -18.27 8.55 7.39
CA LEU A 129 -16.97 8.61 8.07
C LEU A 129 -16.34 10.01 8.06
N ASP A 130 -16.84 10.92 7.21
CA ASP A 130 -16.59 12.36 7.32
C ASP A 130 -17.04 12.92 8.68
N LYS A 131 -18.17 12.45 9.22
CA LYS A 131 -18.67 12.80 10.56
C LYS A 131 -17.74 12.27 11.66
N ALA A 132 -17.29 11.01 11.55
CA ALA A 132 -16.34 10.41 12.48
C ALA A 132 -15.04 11.22 12.55
N ARG A 133 -14.44 11.53 11.39
CA ARG A 133 -13.23 12.36 11.33
C ARG A 133 -13.47 13.76 11.87
N ARG A 134 -14.66 14.33 11.68
CA ARG A 134 -15.03 15.65 12.22
C ARG A 134 -15.12 15.66 13.74
N LEU A 135 -15.63 14.61 14.37
CA LEU A 135 -15.66 14.45 15.83
C LEU A 135 -14.24 14.48 16.45
N LEU A 136 -13.24 14.02 15.72
CA LEU A 136 -11.84 14.00 16.17
C LEU A 136 -11.10 15.33 16.00
N TRP A 137 -11.69 16.32 15.29
CA TRP A 137 -11.02 17.60 15.04
C TRP A 137 -10.62 18.36 16.33
N PRO A 138 -11.46 18.47 17.38
CA PRO A 138 -11.05 19.13 18.62
C PRO A 138 -9.81 18.51 19.26
N ILE A 139 -9.68 17.17 19.23
CA ILE A 139 -8.51 16.45 19.73
C ILE A 139 -7.30 16.71 18.82
N LYS A 140 -7.45 16.56 17.49
CA LYS A 140 -6.37 16.89 16.55
C LYS A 140 -5.86 18.33 16.73
N LYS A 141 -6.78 19.28 16.93
CA LYS A 141 -6.47 20.69 17.18
C LYS A 141 -5.70 20.88 18.50
N LYS A 142 -6.09 20.17 19.57
CA LYS A 142 -5.44 20.23 20.89
C LYS A 142 -3.98 19.75 20.84
N TYR A 143 -3.71 18.64 20.14
CA TYR A 143 -2.38 18.03 20.10
C TYR A 143 -1.51 18.47 18.91
N GLY A 144 -2.11 19.11 17.90
CA GLY A 144 -1.40 19.70 16.78
C GLY A 144 -0.55 18.67 16.03
N ASN A 145 0.71 19.00 15.76
CA ASN A 145 1.63 18.16 14.98
C ASN A 145 2.28 17.03 15.78
N LYS A 146 1.96 16.88 17.08
CA LYS A 146 2.42 15.74 17.89
C LYS A 146 1.68 14.44 17.57
N ILE A 147 0.54 14.54 16.89
CA ILE A 147 -0.24 13.40 16.42
C ILE A 147 -0.72 13.72 15.00
N SER A 148 -0.41 12.85 14.03
CA SER A 148 -0.95 12.92 12.68
C SER A 148 -2.40 12.47 12.66
N TRP A 149 -3.16 12.82 11.62
CA TRP A 149 -4.47 12.23 11.44
C TRP A 149 -4.41 10.73 11.18
N ALA A 150 -3.38 10.27 10.44
CA ALA A 150 -3.14 8.85 10.20
C ALA A 150 -3.06 8.06 11.52
N ASP A 151 -2.24 8.52 12.47
CA ASP A 151 -2.12 7.89 13.79
C ASP A 151 -3.37 8.08 14.65
N LEU A 152 -4.02 9.26 14.60
CA LEU A 152 -5.21 9.57 15.41
C LEU A 152 -6.41 8.69 15.03
N MET A 153 -6.61 8.40 13.74
CA MET A 153 -7.73 7.56 13.30
C MET A 153 -7.59 6.13 13.83
N ILE A 154 -6.39 5.57 13.79
CA ILE A 154 -6.11 4.24 14.34
C ILE A 154 -6.21 4.23 15.86
N LEU A 155 -5.62 5.23 16.53
CA LEU A 155 -5.67 5.33 17.99
C LEU A 155 -7.11 5.46 18.51
N ALA A 156 -7.98 6.18 17.80
CA ALA A 156 -9.40 6.27 18.13
C ALA A 156 -10.10 4.90 18.06
N GLY A 157 -9.78 4.08 17.05
CA GLY A 157 -10.27 2.70 16.95
C GLY A 157 -9.80 1.81 18.10
N ASN A 158 -8.53 1.90 18.49
CA ASN A 158 -8.01 1.18 19.66
C ASN A 158 -8.72 1.62 20.95
N CYS A 159 -8.83 2.93 21.19
CA CYS A 159 -9.50 3.46 22.38
C CYS A 159 -10.98 3.07 22.42
N ALA A 160 -11.65 2.99 21.27
CA ALA A 160 -13.01 2.51 21.17
C ALA A 160 -13.15 1.06 21.63
N ILE A 161 -12.31 0.15 21.13
CA ILE A 161 -12.27 -1.26 21.56
C ILE A 161 -12.04 -1.36 23.07
N GLU A 162 -11.03 -0.64 23.57
CA GLU A 162 -10.64 -0.63 25.00
C GLU A 162 -11.78 -0.10 25.90
N SER A 163 -12.43 1.00 25.51
CA SER A 163 -13.54 1.60 26.27
C SER A 163 -14.77 0.71 26.42
N MET A 164 -14.99 -0.19 25.44
CA MET A 164 -16.09 -1.15 25.44
C MET A 164 -15.69 -2.52 26.05
N GLY A 165 -14.49 -2.62 26.62
CA GLY A 165 -14.00 -3.81 27.33
C GLY A 165 -13.30 -4.84 26.45
N GLY A 166 -13.03 -4.52 25.18
CA GLY A 166 -12.23 -5.35 24.29
C GLY A 166 -10.73 -5.17 24.55
N LYS A 167 -9.93 -6.18 24.21
CA LYS A 167 -8.48 -6.15 24.36
C LYS A 167 -7.81 -5.79 23.04
N THR A 168 -6.88 -4.84 23.06
CA THR A 168 -5.97 -4.55 21.94
C THR A 168 -4.63 -5.26 22.18
N PHE A 169 -3.92 -5.61 21.10
CA PHE A 169 -2.59 -6.23 21.20
C PHE A 169 -1.49 -5.19 21.48
N GLY A 170 -1.70 -3.94 21.04
CA GLY A 170 -0.84 -2.79 21.28
C GLY A 170 -1.09 -1.70 20.24
N TYR A 171 -0.22 -0.69 20.24
CA TYR A 171 -0.27 0.46 19.32
C TYR A 171 1.13 1.02 19.06
N GLY A 172 1.47 1.19 17.78
CA GLY A 172 2.64 1.94 17.34
C GLY A 172 2.23 3.16 16.50
N GLY A 173 2.63 4.35 16.92
CA GLY A 173 2.56 5.57 16.11
C GLY A 173 3.73 5.68 15.13
N GLY A 174 3.77 6.75 14.34
CA GLY A 174 4.82 7.01 13.34
C GLY A 174 4.30 7.12 11.90
N ARG A 175 2.97 7.18 11.71
CA ARG A 175 2.34 7.42 10.40
C ARG A 175 2.36 8.92 10.10
N GLU A 176 2.91 9.32 8.97
CA GLU A 176 3.02 10.73 8.60
C GLU A 176 1.84 11.17 7.73
N ASP A 177 1.29 12.37 8.00
CA ASP A 177 0.19 12.90 7.19
C ASP A 177 0.67 13.32 5.79
N ILE A 178 -0.12 12.98 4.78
CA ILE A 178 -0.03 13.59 3.45
C ILE A 178 -0.95 14.81 3.33
N PHE A 179 -0.71 15.60 2.28
CA PHE A 179 -1.42 16.87 2.03
C PHE A 179 -2.04 16.97 0.63
N GLU A 180 -1.95 15.91 -0.18
CA GLU A 180 -2.70 15.77 -1.42
C GLU A 180 -3.15 14.31 -1.61
N PRO A 181 -4.18 14.05 -2.45
CA PRO A 181 -4.54 12.70 -2.85
C PRO A 181 -3.36 11.91 -3.45
N GLU A 182 -3.29 10.63 -3.11
CA GLU A 182 -2.40 9.67 -3.78
C GLU A 182 -2.91 9.43 -5.20
N LYS A 183 -2.09 9.78 -6.20
CA LYS A 183 -2.46 9.68 -7.62
C LYS A 183 -2.00 8.35 -8.24
N ASP A 184 -1.14 7.64 -7.52
CA ASP A 184 -0.51 6.38 -7.94
C ASP A 184 -1.39 5.15 -7.73
N ILE A 185 -2.53 5.26 -7.05
CA ILE A 185 -3.38 4.11 -6.75
C ILE A 185 -4.40 3.85 -7.86
N TYR A 186 -4.28 2.69 -8.49
CA TYR A 186 -5.29 2.16 -9.42
C TYR A 186 -6.41 1.43 -8.66
N TRP A 187 -7.55 2.10 -8.52
CA TRP A 187 -8.75 1.57 -7.84
C TRP A 187 -9.70 0.75 -8.73
N GLY A 188 -9.46 0.74 -10.05
CA GLY A 188 -10.32 0.09 -11.05
C GLY A 188 -10.57 0.99 -12.27
N THR A 189 -11.20 0.45 -13.31
CA THR A 189 -11.54 1.17 -14.56
C THR A 189 -13.03 1.50 -14.68
N GLU A 190 -13.83 1.19 -13.66
CA GLU A 190 -15.26 1.48 -13.66
C GLU A 190 -15.53 2.99 -13.70
N MET A 191 -16.60 3.36 -14.40
CA MET A 191 -17.04 4.76 -14.53
C MET A 191 -18.26 5.07 -13.65
N GLU A 192 -18.70 4.10 -12.85
CA GLU A 192 -19.87 4.18 -11.97
C GLU A 192 -19.51 3.58 -10.61
N TRP A 193 -19.87 4.27 -9.53
CA TRP A 193 -19.72 3.75 -8.17
C TRP A 193 -20.57 2.49 -7.97
N LEU A 194 -20.01 1.49 -7.30
CA LEU A 194 -20.69 0.22 -7.01
C LEU A 194 -21.19 -0.52 -8.26
N ALA A 195 -20.59 -0.29 -9.43
CA ALA A 195 -20.93 -1.04 -10.64
C ALA A 195 -20.80 -2.55 -10.38
N THR A 196 -21.83 -3.31 -10.78
CA THR A 196 -21.82 -4.79 -10.72
C THR A 196 -20.92 -5.38 -11.79
N SER A 197 -20.47 -6.61 -11.60
CA SER A 197 -19.46 -7.24 -12.46
C SER A 197 -19.91 -7.52 -13.90
N ASP A 198 -21.20 -7.36 -14.21
CA ASP A 198 -21.77 -7.49 -15.56
C ASP A 198 -21.68 -6.21 -16.39
N LYS A 199 -21.21 -5.11 -15.80
CA LYS A 199 -21.04 -3.81 -16.48
C LYS A 199 -19.75 -3.75 -17.32
N PRO A 200 -19.66 -2.81 -18.29
CA PRO A 200 -18.41 -2.52 -18.98
C PRO A 200 -17.29 -2.15 -18.00
N ASN A 201 -16.03 -2.39 -18.38
CA ASN A 201 -14.86 -2.18 -17.52
C ASN A 201 -14.92 -2.99 -16.22
N SER A 202 -15.52 -4.18 -16.27
CA SER A 202 -15.58 -5.09 -15.13
C SER A 202 -14.17 -5.44 -14.65
N ARG A 203 -13.98 -5.36 -13.34
CA ARG A 203 -12.78 -5.86 -12.64
C ARG A 203 -12.66 -7.39 -12.62
N TYR A 204 -13.69 -8.10 -13.07
CA TYR A 204 -13.71 -9.55 -13.11
C TYR A 204 -13.60 -10.07 -14.53
N SER A 205 -12.88 -11.19 -14.67
CA SER A 205 -12.81 -11.95 -15.91
C SER A 205 -12.98 -13.46 -15.66
N GLY A 206 -13.27 -14.23 -16.70
CA GLY A 206 -13.43 -15.68 -16.61
C GLY A 206 -14.42 -16.12 -15.52
N GLU A 207 -14.02 -17.08 -14.70
CA GLU A 207 -14.82 -17.63 -13.59
C GLU A 207 -14.66 -16.78 -12.30
N ARG A 208 -15.00 -15.48 -12.38
CA ARG A 208 -14.90 -14.52 -11.26
C ARG A 208 -13.48 -14.33 -10.74
N VAL A 209 -12.51 -14.21 -11.65
CA VAL A 209 -11.12 -13.85 -11.33
C VAL A 209 -11.00 -12.32 -11.22
N LEU A 210 -10.74 -11.81 -10.01
CA LEU A 210 -10.52 -10.39 -9.78
C LEU A 210 -9.17 -9.95 -10.37
N GLU A 211 -9.15 -8.87 -11.14
CA GLU A 211 -7.92 -8.35 -11.73
C GLU A 211 -6.91 -7.90 -10.66
N ASN A 212 -5.62 -8.10 -10.93
CA ASN A 212 -4.55 -7.55 -10.09
C ASN A 212 -4.29 -6.08 -10.47
N PRO A 213 -3.99 -5.19 -9.50
CA PRO A 213 -3.75 -5.47 -8.07
C PRO A 213 -4.99 -5.30 -7.18
N LEU A 214 -6.22 -5.29 -7.71
CA LEU A 214 -7.43 -4.98 -6.94
C LEU A 214 -7.67 -6.01 -5.82
N ALA A 215 -8.27 -5.55 -4.73
CA ALA A 215 -8.65 -6.39 -3.58
C ALA A 215 -10.07 -6.09 -3.05
N ALA A 216 -10.91 -5.45 -3.86
CA ALA A 216 -12.31 -5.19 -3.55
C ALA A 216 -13.21 -5.61 -4.71
N VAL A 217 -14.44 -6.04 -4.42
CA VAL A 217 -15.35 -6.64 -5.42
C VAL A 217 -16.10 -5.63 -6.28
N GLN A 218 -16.22 -4.37 -5.83
CA GLN A 218 -16.86 -3.28 -6.58
C GLN A 218 -16.16 -1.94 -6.29
N MET A 219 -16.25 -1.01 -7.23
CA MET A 219 -15.62 0.31 -7.12
C MET A 219 -16.26 1.09 -5.98
N GLY A 220 -15.47 1.53 -5.00
CA GLY A 220 -15.96 2.28 -3.84
C GLY A 220 -16.33 1.44 -2.63
N LEU A 221 -16.14 0.11 -2.67
CA LEU A 221 -16.19 -0.78 -1.50
C LEU A 221 -14.79 -1.01 -0.93
N ILE A 222 -14.71 -1.27 0.37
CA ILE A 222 -13.45 -1.65 1.03
C ILE A 222 -13.07 -3.09 0.67
N TYR A 223 -13.97 -4.06 0.84
CA TYR A 223 -13.72 -5.49 0.55
C TYR A 223 -14.82 -6.08 -0.35
N VAL A 224 -15.95 -6.43 0.26
CA VAL A 224 -17.03 -7.19 -0.36
C VAL A 224 -18.36 -6.43 -0.27
N ASN A 225 -19.33 -6.82 -1.08
CA ASN A 225 -20.69 -6.34 -0.95
C ASN A 225 -21.39 -7.02 0.22
N PRO A 226 -21.93 -6.28 1.22
CA PRO A 226 -22.55 -6.88 2.40
C PRO A 226 -23.86 -7.62 2.11
N GLU A 227 -24.54 -7.29 0.99
CA GLU A 227 -25.72 -8.03 0.52
C GLU A 227 -25.35 -9.35 -0.18
N GLY A 228 -24.06 -9.52 -0.55
CA GLY A 228 -23.50 -10.67 -1.27
C GLY A 228 -23.11 -10.33 -2.72
N PRO A 229 -22.49 -11.28 -3.45
CA PRO A 229 -21.92 -11.06 -4.79
C PRO A 229 -22.89 -10.36 -5.76
N ASP A 230 -22.53 -9.15 -6.20
CA ASP A 230 -23.34 -8.32 -7.10
C ASP A 230 -24.78 -8.07 -6.58
N GLY A 231 -24.93 -7.97 -5.25
CA GLY A 231 -26.22 -7.76 -4.57
C GLY A 231 -27.06 -9.03 -4.40
N LYS A 232 -26.50 -10.22 -4.65
CA LYS A 232 -27.20 -11.51 -4.48
C LYS A 232 -26.93 -12.09 -3.09
N PRO A 233 -27.98 -12.36 -2.27
CA PRO A 233 -27.84 -12.84 -0.91
C PRO A 233 -27.54 -14.34 -0.82
N ASP A 234 -26.36 -14.73 -1.33
CA ASP A 234 -25.79 -16.08 -1.23
C ASP A 234 -24.58 -16.07 -0.28
N PRO A 235 -24.73 -16.57 0.96
CA PRO A 235 -23.65 -16.61 1.93
C PRO A 235 -22.44 -17.46 1.52
N ILE A 236 -22.65 -18.54 0.77
CA ILE A 236 -21.56 -19.43 0.34
C ILE A 236 -20.74 -18.73 -0.76
N ALA A 237 -21.42 -18.07 -1.70
CA ALA A 237 -20.73 -17.28 -2.72
C ALA A 237 -20.03 -16.05 -2.10
N SER A 238 -20.65 -15.40 -1.10
CA SER A 238 -20.03 -14.33 -0.32
C SER A 238 -18.76 -14.79 0.39
N GLY A 239 -18.74 -16.00 0.96
CA GLY A 239 -17.55 -16.59 1.58
C GLY A 239 -16.34 -16.69 0.65
N LYS A 240 -16.56 -16.90 -0.66
CA LYS A 240 -15.48 -16.91 -1.67
C LYS A 240 -14.90 -15.52 -1.90
N ASP A 241 -15.77 -14.53 -2.10
CA ASP A 241 -15.35 -13.13 -2.28
C ASP A 241 -14.61 -12.61 -1.04
N ILE A 242 -15.10 -12.95 0.17
CA ILE A 242 -14.45 -12.59 1.43
C ILE A 242 -13.05 -13.19 1.48
N ARG A 243 -12.92 -14.49 1.20
CA ARG A 243 -11.62 -15.18 1.23
C ARG A 243 -10.63 -14.57 0.25
N GLU A 244 -11.04 -14.33 -0.99
CA GLU A 244 -10.16 -13.76 -2.02
C GLU A 244 -9.73 -12.34 -1.64
N THR A 245 -10.67 -11.47 -1.25
CA THR A 245 -10.36 -10.08 -0.94
C THR A 245 -9.50 -9.96 0.33
N PHE A 246 -9.82 -10.67 1.40
CA PHE A 246 -9.00 -10.67 2.62
C PHE A 246 -7.60 -11.24 2.39
N ALA A 247 -7.46 -12.31 1.60
CA ALA A 247 -6.14 -12.83 1.23
C ALA A 247 -5.30 -11.80 0.46
N ARG A 248 -5.92 -11.07 -0.48
CA ARG A 248 -5.30 -9.93 -1.19
C ARG A 248 -5.00 -8.72 -0.28
N MET A 249 -5.46 -8.76 0.96
CA MET A 249 -5.11 -7.79 2.01
C MET A 249 -4.28 -8.42 3.14
N ALA A 250 -3.62 -9.56 2.90
CA ALA A 250 -2.77 -10.28 3.84
C ALA A 250 -3.48 -10.85 5.08
N MET A 251 -4.77 -11.16 4.99
CA MET A 251 -5.52 -11.82 6.06
C MET A 251 -5.89 -13.24 5.65
N ASN A 252 -5.54 -14.21 6.49
CA ASN A 252 -5.95 -15.61 6.32
C ASN A 252 -7.37 -15.87 6.85
N ASP A 253 -7.87 -17.10 6.74
CA ASP A 253 -9.23 -17.45 7.16
C ASP A 253 -9.48 -17.22 8.68
N GLU A 254 -8.49 -17.48 9.54
CA GLU A 254 -8.63 -17.25 11.00
C GLU A 254 -8.71 -15.76 11.33
N GLU A 255 -7.80 -14.97 10.76
CA GLU A 255 -7.76 -13.51 10.91
C GLU A 255 -9.04 -12.87 10.36
N THR A 256 -9.55 -13.39 9.24
CA THR A 256 -10.78 -12.91 8.59
C THR A 256 -12.01 -13.12 9.47
N VAL A 257 -12.19 -14.33 10.02
CA VAL A 257 -13.30 -14.62 10.94
C VAL A 257 -13.16 -13.78 12.21
N ALA A 258 -11.95 -13.67 12.75
CA ALA A 258 -11.70 -12.88 13.96
C ALA A 258 -12.02 -11.39 13.74
N LEU A 259 -11.60 -10.80 12.62
CA LEU A 259 -11.87 -9.39 12.28
C LEU A 259 -13.36 -9.14 12.02
N THR A 260 -14.01 -10.02 11.26
CA THR A 260 -15.44 -9.87 10.93
C THR A 260 -16.29 -9.96 12.19
N ALA A 261 -16.15 -11.05 12.95
CA ALA A 261 -16.91 -11.24 14.18
C ALA A 261 -16.55 -10.20 15.25
N GLY A 262 -15.26 -9.87 15.41
CA GLY A 262 -14.81 -8.93 16.43
C GLY A 262 -15.23 -7.49 16.16
N GLY A 263 -15.24 -7.06 14.89
CA GLY A 263 -15.79 -5.77 14.49
C GLY A 263 -17.31 -5.71 14.69
N HIS A 264 -18.02 -6.75 14.24
CA HIS A 264 -19.48 -6.84 14.31
C HIS A 264 -20.01 -7.25 15.69
N THR A 265 -19.16 -7.50 16.69
CA THR A 265 -19.58 -7.50 18.10
C THR A 265 -20.12 -6.13 18.54
N PHE A 266 -19.71 -5.06 17.85
CA PHE A 266 -20.02 -3.68 18.21
C PHE A 266 -20.94 -2.98 17.22
N GLY A 267 -21.80 -2.11 17.72
CA GLY A 267 -22.56 -1.13 16.94
C GLY A 267 -23.72 -1.68 16.13
N LYS A 268 -24.01 -1.00 15.03
CA LYS A 268 -25.12 -1.29 14.13
C LYS A 268 -24.84 -0.81 12.71
N CYS A 269 -25.65 -1.26 11.75
CA CYS A 269 -25.81 -0.63 10.45
C CYS A 269 -26.90 0.45 10.47
N HIS A 270 -26.89 1.33 9.45
CA HIS A 270 -27.87 2.41 9.28
C HIS A 270 -28.50 2.39 7.88
N GLY A 271 -29.81 2.28 7.85
CA GLY A 271 -30.68 2.11 6.69
C GLY A 271 -32.14 2.40 7.05
N ALA A 272 -32.36 3.46 7.83
CA ALA A 272 -33.67 3.80 8.41
C ALA A 272 -34.78 4.09 7.38
N GLY A 273 -34.41 4.44 6.14
CA GLY A 273 -35.35 4.79 5.09
C GLY A 273 -34.73 4.76 3.69
N ASP A 274 -35.44 5.35 2.72
CA ASP A 274 -35.06 5.37 1.31
C ASP A 274 -33.68 5.99 1.09
N ALA A 275 -32.74 5.20 0.54
CA ALA A 275 -31.39 5.65 0.22
C ALA A 275 -31.36 6.80 -0.80
N GLY A 276 -32.43 6.97 -1.62
CA GLY A 276 -32.59 8.11 -2.52
C GLY A 276 -32.72 9.47 -1.81
N MET A 277 -32.92 9.48 -0.49
CA MET A 277 -32.95 10.71 0.32
C MET A 277 -31.55 11.17 0.77
N VAL A 278 -30.50 10.37 0.54
CA VAL A 278 -29.12 10.70 0.87
C VAL A 278 -28.53 11.57 -0.24
N GLY A 279 -28.03 12.76 0.12
CA GLY A 279 -27.42 13.70 -0.81
C GLY A 279 -26.03 13.29 -1.28
N ALA A 280 -25.39 14.21 -2.00
CA ALA A 280 -24.07 13.98 -2.60
C ALA A 280 -22.98 13.68 -1.56
N GLU A 281 -22.04 12.83 -1.95
CA GLU A 281 -20.79 12.55 -1.24
C GLU A 281 -19.93 13.82 -1.06
N PRO A 282 -18.97 13.86 -0.12
CA PRO A 282 -18.24 15.08 0.26
C PRO A 282 -17.60 15.88 -0.90
N GLU A 283 -17.01 15.22 -1.90
CA GLU A 283 -16.42 15.90 -3.07
C GLU A 283 -17.46 16.43 -4.07
N GLY A 284 -18.69 15.92 -4.01
CA GLY A 284 -19.84 16.38 -4.81
C GLY A 284 -20.81 17.30 -4.06
N ALA A 285 -20.59 17.50 -2.76
CA ALA A 285 -21.47 18.28 -1.88
C ALA A 285 -21.34 19.79 -2.09
N ASP A 286 -22.34 20.54 -1.60
CA ASP A 286 -22.29 22.01 -1.61
C ASP A 286 -21.14 22.52 -0.72
N ILE A 287 -20.51 23.62 -1.12
CA ILE A 287 -19.42 24.23 -0.36
C ILE A 287 -19.82 24.62 1.08
N ALA A 288 -21.12 24.87 1.33
CA ALA A 288 -21.68 25.15 2.64
C ALA A 288 -21.59 23.94 3.60
N GLU A 289 -21.48 22.71 3.09
CA GLU A 289 -21.30 21.50 3.90
C GLU A 289 -19.90 21.42 4.54
N GLN A 290 -18.98 22.30 4.13
CA GLN A 290 -17.65 22.44 4.73
C GLN A 290 -16.90 21.09 4.79
N GLY A 291 -16.91 20.35 3.68
CA GLY A 291 -16.24 19.05 3.55
C GLY A 291 -16.92 17.87 4.25
N LEU A 292 -18.20 18.04 4.63
CA LEU A 292 -19.09 16.93 4.92
C LEU A 292 -19.90 16.56 3.66
N GLY A 293 -20.56 15.40 3.67
CA GLY A 293 -21.44 14.96 2.61
C GLY A 293 -22.49 13.96 3.11
N TRP A 294 -23.20 13.30 2.20
CA TRP A 294 -24.27 12.35 2.50
C TRP A 294 -25.37 12.92 3.41
N THR A 295 -25.61 14.23 3.34
CA THR A 295 -26.69 14.89 4.09
C THR A 295 -28.02 14.27 3.68
N SER A 296 -28.75 13.70 4.65
CA SER A 296 -30.01 13.00 4.40
C SER A 296 -31.22 13.91 4.64
N ASN A 297 -32.19 13.84 3.74
CA ASN A 297 -33.50 14.49 3.90
C ASN A 297 -34.56 13.55 4.50
N PHE A 298 -34.18 12.36 4.94
CA PHE A 298 -35.08 11.43 5.62
C PHE A 298 -35.19 11.80 7.11
N GLY A 299 -36.42 12.05 7.58
CA GLY A 299 -36.66 12.43 8.97
C GLY A 299 -35.87 13.69 9.37
N ILE A 300 -35.08 13.61 10.44
CA ILE A 300 -34.13 14.67 10.82
C ILE A 300 -32.72 14.51 10.20
N GLY A 301 -32.49 13.42 9.47
CA GLY A 301 -31.25 13.15 8.72
C GLY A 301 -30.11 12.51 9.53
N ASN A 302 -30.29 12.31 10.84
CA ASN A 302 -29.34 11.65 11.73
C ASN A 302 -30.07 10.95 12.90
N GLY A 303 -29.33 10.35 13.83
CA GLY A 303 -29.90 9.61 14.94
C GLY A 303 -30.66 8.35 14.47
N ASP A 304 -31.89 8.16 14.95
CA ASP A 304 -32.75 7.04 14.53
C ASP A 304 -33.13 7.10 13.02
N ASP A 305 -32.95 8.26 12.37
CA ASP A 305 -33.21 8.48 10.94
C ASP A 305 -31.95 8.34 10.06
N THR A 306 -30.84 7.88 10.62
CA THR A 306 -29.56 7.76 9.89
C THR A 306 -29.65 6.75 8.75
N ILE A 307 -29.05 7.09 7.61
CA ILE A 307 -28.84 6.20 6.47
C ILE A 307 -27.35 6.24 6.09
N THR A 308 -26.71 5.07 6.05
CA THR A 308 -25.31 4.91 5.66
C THR A 308 -25.17 3.83 4.59
N SER A 309 -25.34 2.55 4.95
CA SER A 309 -25.22 1.42 4.02
C SER A 309 -26.55 1.01 3.40
N GLY A 310 -27.66 1.42 4.02
CA GLY A 310 -29.00 0.93 3.69
C GLY A 310 -29.38 -0.37 4.42
N ILE A 311 -28.46 -1.04 5.10
CA ILE A 311 -28.75 -2.15 6.03
C ILE A 311 -29.11 -1.54 7.39
N GLU A 312 -30.08 -2.11 8.12
CA GLU A 312 -30.57 -1.54 9.38
C GLU A 312 -30.61 -2.58 10.49
N GLY A 313 -29.96 -2.28 11.61
CA GLY A 313 -30.01 -3.08 12.84
C GLY A 313 -28.62 -3.36 13.44
N ALA A 314 -28.63 -3.83 14.69
CA ALA A 314 -27.43 -4.26 15.41
C ALA A 314 -27.20 -5.77 15.27
N TRP A 315 -25.95 -6.21 15.38
CA TRP A 315 -25.62 -7.64 15.39
C TRP A 315 -25.87 -8.31 16.74
N THR A 316 -25.65 -7.57 17.84
CA THR A 316 -25.65 -8.12 19.20
C THR A 316 -26.68 -7.42 20.10
N PRO A 317 -27.14 -8.08 21.18
CA PRO A 317 -27.99 -7.44 22.20
C PRO A 317 -27.26 -6.36 23.02
N ASN A 318 -25.92 -6.37 23.05
CA ASN A 318 -25.08 -5.42 23.77
C ASN A 318 -24.11 -4.67 22.82
N PRO A 319 -24.59 -3.75 21.96
CA PRO A 319 -23.77 -3.18 20.88
C PRO A 319 -22.53 -2.37 21.31
N ILE A 320 -22.41 -2.03 22.59
CA ILE A 320 -21.33 -1.20 23.13
C ILE A 320 -20.48 -1.94 24.16
N LYS A 321 -20.42 -3.27 24.05
CA LYS A 321 -19.68 -4.13 24.96
C LYS A 321 -19.00 -5.26 24.22
N TRP A 322 -17.74 -5.50 24.53
CA TRP A 322 -17.05 -6.71 24.10
C TRP A 322 -17.64 -7.92 24.84
N ASP A 323 -18.25 -8.81 24.09
CA ASP A 323 -18.72 -10.12 24.53
C ASP A 323 -18.73 -11.10 23.35
N ASN A 324 -19.27 -12.30 23.57
CA ASN A 324 -19.37 -13.33 22.54
C ASN A 324 -20.73 -13.29 21.79
N GLY A 325 -21.49 -12.20 21.95
CA GLY A 325 -22.87 -12.06 21.51
C GLY A 325 -23.05 -12.24 20.00
N TYR A 326 -22.05 -11.86 19.20
CA TYR A 326 -22.07 -12.09 17.75
C TYR A 326 -22.26 -13.58 17.41
N PHE A 327 -21.45 -14.46 18.02
CA PHE A 327 -21.53 -15.89 17.78
C PHE A 327 -22.74 -16.53 18.45
N ASP A 328 -23.15 -16.03 19.63
CA ASP A 328 -24.38 -16.46 20.30
C ASP A 328 -25.61 -16.23 19.40
N MET A 329 -25.71 -15.06 18.76
CA MET A 329 -26.74 -14.78 17.78
C MET A 329 -26.59 -15.66 16.53
N LEU A 330 -25.39 -15.68 15.93
CA LEU A 330 -25.13 -16.35 14.66
C LEU A 330 -25.50 -17.85 14.70
N PHE A 331 -25.15 -18.55 15.79
CA PHE A 331 -25.40 -19.99 15.94
C PHE A 331 -26.63 -20.34 16.78
N GLY A 332 -27.15 -19.41 17.59
CA GLY A 332 -28.30 -19.65 18.46
C GLY A 332 -29.65 -19.62 17.74
N TYR A 333 -29.70 -19.03 16.54
CA TYR A 333 -30.93 -18.82 15.79
C TYR A 333 -30.90 -19.44 14.40
N GLU A 334 -32.07 -19.78 13.88
CA GLU A 334 -32.26 -19.95 12.45
C GLU A 334 -32.59 -18.60 11.82
N TRP A 335 -32.16 -18.37 10.58
CA TRP A 335 -32.22 -17.06 9.94
C TRP A 335 -33.23 -17.03 8.80
N GLU A 336 -33.88 -15.90 8.60
CA GLU A 336 -34.70 -15.61 7.41
C GLU A 336 -34.21 -14.36 6.68
N LEU A 337 -34.23 -14.43 5.36
CA LEU A 337 -33.84 -13.34 4.48
C LEU A 337 -34.98 -12.33 4.39
N VAL A 338 -34.68 -11.07 4.68
CA VAL A 338 -35.62 -9.95 4.67
C VAL A 338 -35.03 -8.74 3.95
N LYS A 339 -35.85 -7.70 3.78
CA LYS A 339 -35.42 -6.39 3.32
C LYS A 339 -35.40 -5.40 4.47
N SER A 340 -34.34 -4.60 4.53
CA SER A 340 -34.26 -3.43 5.41
C SER A 340 -35.33 -2.39 5.04
N PRO A 341 -35.54 -1.35 5.87
CA PRO A 341 -36.40 -0.21 5.48
C PRO A 341 -35.93 0.50 4.20
N ALA A 342 -34.63 0.51 3.92
CA ALA A 342 -34.06 1.05 2.68
C ALA A 342 -34.15 0.08 1.48
N GLY A 343 -34.62 -1.15 1.68
CA GLY A 343 -34.72 -2.17 0.63
C GLY A 343 -33.44 -2.97 0.37
N ALA A 344 -32.43 -2.92 1.26
CA ALA A 344 -31.24 -3.77 1.19
C ALA A 344 -31.54 -5.19 1.72
N TRP A 345 -30.89 -6.21 1.17
CA TRP A 345 -30.96 -7.57 1.70
C TRP A 345 -30.22 -7.68 3.03
N GLN A 346 -30.89 -8.26 4.02
CA GLN A 346 -30.31 -8.61 5.32
C GLN A 346 -31.01 -9.83 5.90
N TRP A 347 -30.45 -10.41 6.95
CA TRP A 347 -31.00 -11.58 7.63
C TRP A 347 -31.46 -11.19 9.03
N GLN A 348 -32.61 -11.73 9.46
CA GLN A 348 -33.09 -11.59 10.83
C GLN A 348 -33.27 -12.98 11.48
N PRO A 349 -33.10 -13.08 12.81
CA PRO A 349 -33.34 -14.31 13.54
C PRO A 349 -34.83 -14.64 13.57
N LYS A 350 -35.18 -15.89 13.27
CA LYS A 350 -36.55 -16.40 13.41
C LYS A 350 -36.90 -16.55 14.89
N ASP A 351 -38.11 -16.12 15.26
CA ASP A 351 -38.66 -16.26 16.61
C ASP A 351 -37.72 -15.72 17.71
N VAL A 352 -37.07 -14.59 17.45
CA VAL A 352 -36.09 -13.98 18.36
C VAL A 352 -36.71 -13.63 19.71
N LYS A 353 -36.01 -14.01 20.78
CA LYS A 353 -36.42 -13.68 22.14
C LYS A 353 -36.21 -12.20 22.41
N GLU A 354 -37.07 -11.64 23.26
CA GLU A 354 -36.97 -10.23 23.63
C GLU A 354 -35.62 -9.88 24.31
N GLU A 355 -35.01 -10.82 25.04
CA GLU A 355 -33.70 -10.65 25.67
C GLU A 355 -32.52 -10.59 24.68
N ASP A 356 -32.72 -11.14 23.48
CA ASP A 356 -31.72 -11.20 22.40
C ASP A 356 -31.96 -10.12 21.32
N MET A 357 -32.94 -9.24 21.54
CA MET A 357 -33.13 -8.02 20.77
C MET A 357 -32.22 -6.91 21.31
N ALA A 358 -31.68 -6.09 20.43
CA ALA A 358 -30.90 -4.92 20.82
C ALA A 358 -31.81 -3.80 21.35
N PRO A 359 -31.33 -2.92 22.25
CA PRO A 359 -32.02 -1.65 22.51
C PRO A 359 -32.08 -0.82 21.23
N LYS A 360 -33.05 0.10 21.11
CA LYS A 360 -32.95 1.15 20.08
C LYS A 360 -31.81 2.09 20.41
N ALA A 361 -31.17 2.64 19.38
CA ALA A 361 -29.94 3.41 19.52
C ALA A 361 -30.15 4.72 20.30
N HIS A 362 -31.25 5.45 20.07
CA HIS A 362 -31.53 6.73 20.73
C HIS A 362 -32.73 6.70 21.69
N ASP A 363 -33.36 5.53 21.87
CA ASP A 363 -34.43 5.30 22.85
C ASP A 363 -34.27 3.91 23.51
N SER A 364 -33.49 3.87 24.59
CA SER A 364 -33.22 2.63 25.33
C SER A 364 -34.47 1.96 25.95
N SER A 365 -35.64 2.63 25.97
CA SER A 365 -36.90 2.02 26.41
C SER A 365 -37.51 1.08 25.36
N GLY A 366 -37.11 1.24 24.09
CA GLY A 366 -37.51 0.40 22.98
C GLY A 366 -36.46 -0.66 22.63
N LYS A 367 -36.91 -1.69 21.91
CA LYS A 367 -36.05 -2.74 21.34
C LYS A 367 -36.19 -2.81 19.83
N GLN A 368 -35.16 -3.36 19.19
CA GLN A 368 -35.09 -3.62 17.76
C GLN A 368 -34.54 -5.03 17.52
N VAL A 369 -35.03 -5.68 16.47
CA VAL A 369 -34.56 -7.01 16.07
C VAL A 369 -33.09 -6.90 15.63
N THR A 370 -32.26 -7.82 16.10
CA THR A 370 -30.86 -7.94 15.65
C THR A 370 -30.80 -8.52 14.24
N ILE A 371 -29.69 -8.31 13.55
CA ILE A 371 -29.51 -8.68 12.14
C ILE A 371 -28.18 -9.36 11.90
N MET A 372 -28.07 -10.01 10.75
CA MET A 372 -26.81 -10.42 10.13
C MET A 372 -26.81 -10.00 8.67
N THR A 373 -25.65 -9.62 8.13
CA THR A 373 -25.47 -9.41 6.69
C THR A 373 -25.29 -10.75 5.96
N THR A 374 -25.34 -10.76 4.63
CA THR A 374 -24.99 -11.99 3.88
C THR A 374 -23.53 -12.39 4.11
N ALA A 375 -22.64 -11.41 4.30
CA ALA A 375 -21.24 -11.64 4.63
C ALA A 375 -21.07 -12.26 6.03
N ASP A 376 -21.87 -11.85 7.02
CA ASP A 376 -21.90 -12.48 8.34
C ASP A 376 -22.37 -13.94 8.26
N MET A 377 -23.42 -14.19 7.48
CA MET A 377 -23.92 -15.54 7.27
C MET A 377 -22.86 -16.46 6.63
N ALA A 378 -21.91 -15.92 5.87
CA ALA A 378 -20.79 -16.70 5.36
C ALA A 378 -19.90 -17.27 6.47
N MET A 379 -19.76 -16.57 7.61
CA MET A 379 -18.98 -17.06 8.77
C MET A 379 -19.58 -18.34 9.37
N ARG A 380 -20.88 -18.58 9.15
CA ARG A 380 -21.59 -19.80 9.55
C ARG A 380 -21.74 -20.82 8.41
N MET A 381 -21.88 -20.36 7.17
CA MET A 381 -22.31 -21.23 6.06
C MET A 381 -21.17 -21.67 5.13
N ASP A 382 -20.05 -20.95 5.11
CA ASP A 382 -18.83 -21.42 4.44
C ASP A 382 -18.19 -22.54 5.30
N PRO A 383 -17.87 -23.72 4.73
CA PRO A 383 -17.40 -24.86 5.50
C PRO A 383 -16.08 -24.65 6.26
N GLU A 384 -15.19 -23.76 5.81
CA GLU A 384 -13.93 -23.51 6.50
C GLU A 384 -14.08 -22.42 7.56
N TYR A 385 -14.83 -21.35 7.26
CA TYR A 385 -15.15 -20.34 8.28
C TYR A 385 -16.00 -20.91 9.41
N GLU A 386 -16.93 -21.81 9.12
CA GLU A 386 -17.81 -22.40 10.14
C GLU A 386 -17.01 -23.10 11.26
N LYS A 387 -15.96 -23.84 10.89
CA LYS A 387 -15.09 -24.54 11.86
C LYS A 387 -14.38 -23.55 12.78
N ILE A 388 -13.89 -22.44 12.21
CA ILE A 388 -13.20 -21.38 12.96
C ILE A 388 -14.20 -20.65 13.86
N SER A 389 -15.33 -20.22 13.30
CA SER A 389 -16.42 -19.56 14.01
C SER A 389 -16.93 -20.40 15.19
N ARG A 390 -17.14 -21.72 15.00
CA ARG A 390 -17.54 -22.61 16.10
C ARG A 390 -16.47 -22.72 17.18
N ARG A 391 -15.19 -22.81 16.79
CA ARG A 391 -14.09 -22.86 17.75
C ARG A 391 -14.03 -21.58 18.57
N PHE A 392 -14.14 -20.42 17.92
CA PHE A 392 -14.19 -19.12 18.60
C PHE A 392 -15.43 -18.98 19.49
N HIS A 393 -16.60 -19.42 19.01
CA HIS A 393 -17.82 -19.46 19.82
C HIS A 393 -17.64 -20.27 21.11
N GLN A 394 -17.01 -21.45 21.02
CA GLN A 394 -16.76 -22.34 22.15
C GLN A 394 -15.57 -21.90 23.03
N ASN A 395 -14.69 -21.04 22.51
CA ASN A 395 -13.46 -20.60 23.18
C ASN A 395 -13.28 -19.08 23.01
N PRO A 396 -14.06 -18.25 23.73
CA PRO A 396 -14.03 -16.80 23.57
C PRO A 396 -12.65 -16.17 23.83
N ASP A 397 -11.82 -16.80 24.67
CA ASP A 397 -10.44 -16.34 24.91
C ASP A 397 -9.55 -16.47 23.66
N GLN A 398 -9.73 -17.54 22.86
CA GLN A 398 -9.01 -17.69 21.59
C GLN A 398 -9.48 -16.65 20.58
N PHE A 399 -10.78 -16.37 20.54
CA PHE A 399 -11.36 -15.33 19.70
C PHE A 399 -10.79 -13.95 20.06
N ALA A 400 -10.77 -13.61 21.35
CA ALA A 400 -10.24 -12.34 21.81
C ALA A 400 -8.75 -12.14 21.46
N ASP A 401 -7.92 -13.18 21.61
CA ASP A 401 -6.51 -13.11 21.23
C ASP A 401 -6.33 -12.98 19.70
N ALA A 402 -7.05 -13.79 18.92
CA ALA A 402 -7.01 -13.74 17.46
C ALA A 402 -7.47 -12.38 16.93
N PHE A 403 -8.56 -11.82 17.47
CA PHE A 403 -9.05 -10.49 17.11
C PHE A 403 -8.03 -9.41 17.46
N ALA A 404 -7.47 -9.42 18.66
CA ALA A 404 -6.49 -8.42 19.08
C ALA A 404 -5.25 -8.41 18.16
N ARG A 405 -4.75 -9.60 17.79
CA ARG A 405 -3.61 -9.75 16.88
C ARG A 405 -3.94 -9.35 15.45
N ALA A 406 -5.09 -9.79 14.93
CA ALA A 406 -5.53 -9.45 13.59
C ALA A 406 -5.84 -7.95 13.44
N TRP A 407 -6.42 -7.32 14.47
CA TRP A 407 -6.64 -5.87 14.53
C TRP A 407 -5.32 -5.10 14.51
N PHE A 408 -4.31 -5.54 15.27
CA PHE A 408 -2.99 -4.92 15.24
C PHE A 408 -2.34 -5.08 13.86
N LYS A 409 -2.34 -6.28 13.28
CA LYS A 409 -1.83 -6.52 11.93
C LYS A 409 -2.56 -5.65 10.90
N LEU A 410 -3.89 -5.61 10.92
CA LEU A 410 -4.70 -4.78 10.03
C LEU A 410 -4.22 -3.33 10.05
N THR A 411 -4.08 -2.78 11.25
CA THR A 411 -3.82 -1.36 11.45
C THR A 411 -2.34 -1.01 11.31
N HIS A 412 -1.42 -1.97 11.19
CA HIS A 412 0.04 -1.73 11.14
C HIS A 412 0.75 -2.41 9.96
N ARG A 413 0.06 -3.21 9.14
CA ARG A 413 0.64 -3.95 7.98
C ARG A 413 1.35 -3.09 6.96
N ASP A 414 1.01 -1.80 6.87
CA ASP A 414 1.60 -0.83 5.95
C ASP A 414 2.59 0.16 6.61
N MET A 415 2.95 -0.11 7.87
CA MET A 415 3.96 0.68 8.58
C MET A 415 5.40 0.23 8.31
N GLY A 416 5.62 -0.88 7.61
CA GLY A 416 6.96 -1.43 7.40
C GLY A 416 7.58 -1.97 8.70
N PRO A 417 8.93 -1.92 8.83
CA PRO A 417 9.62 -2.58 9.93
C PRO A 417 9.34 -1.92 11.29
N VAL A 418 9.46 -2.71 12.36
CA VAL A 418 9.20 -2.30 13.75
C VAL A 418 10.06 -1.10 14.19
N SER A 419 11.22 -0.87 13.58
CA SER A 419 12.05 0.32 13.83
C SER A 419 11.32 1.64 13.57
N ARG A 420 10.24 1.63 12.77
CA ARG A 420 9.38 2.80 12.52
C ARG A 420 8.30 3.02 13.59
N TYR A 421 8.08 2.06 14.48
CA TYR A 421 6.96 2.08 15.42
C TYR A 421 7.34 2.92 16.63
N LEU A 422 6.49 3.87 17.00
CA LEU A 422 6.75 4.83 18.08
C LEU A 422 5.73 4.70 19.21
N GLY A 423 6.15 4.95 20.44
CA GLY A 423 5.28 5.00 21.61
C GLY A 423 5.53 3.85 22.59
N GLU A 424 4.92 3.97 23.78
CA GLU A 424 5.11 3.01 24.88
C GLU A 424 4.25 1.75 24.77
N GLU A 425 3.28 1.71 23.85
CA GLU A 425 2.34 0.60 23.65
C GLU A 425 2.73 -0.32 22.48
N VAL A 426 3.93 -0.17 21.92
CA VAL A 426 4.43 -1.06 20.84
C VAL A 426 4.63 -2.47 21.42
N PRO A 427 3.99 -3.51 20.85
CA PRO A 427 4.18 -4.88 21.31
C PRO A 427 5.65 -5.31 21.22
N SER A 428 6.13 -6.02 22.24
CA SER A 428 7.48 -6.59 22.26
C SER A 428 7.61 -7.94 21.55
N GLU A 429 6.48 -8.57 21.22
CA GLU A 429 6.46 -9.83 20.48
C GLU A 429 6.84 -9.58 19.01
N GLU A 430 7.82 -10.33 18.52
CA GLU A 430 8.21 -10.32 17.11
C GLU A 430 7.17 -11.06 16.28
N LEU A 431 6.54 -10.37 15.33
CA LEU A 431 5.51 -10.95 14.46
C LEU A 431 6.08 -11.15 13.06
N VAL A 432 5.98 -12.36 12.52
CA VAL A 432 6.60 -12.73 11.23
C VAL A 432 6.18 -11.83 10.06
N TRP A 433 4.93 -11.33 10.06
CA TRP A 433 4.41 -10.46 9.01
C TRP A 433 5.07 -9.08 8.97
N GLN A 434 5.82 -8.70 10.02
CA GLN A 434 6.61 -7.46 10.08
C GLN A 434 7.96 -7.59 9.36
N ASP A 435 8.22 -8.74 8.73
CA ASP A 435 9.47 -9.08 8.06
C ASP A 435 10.71 -8.79 8.94
N PRO A 436 10.75 -9.29 10.19
CA PRO A 436 11.72 -8.88 11.20
C PRO A 436 13.16 -9.15 10.78
N VAL A 437 14.08 -8.31 11.25
CA VAL A 437 15.52 -8.53 11.11
C VAL A 437 16.14 -8.52 12.51
N PRO A 438 17.18 -9.33 12.78
CA PRO A 438 17.80 -9.36 14.09
C PRO A 438 18.47 -8.02 14.40
N ALA A 439 18.52 -7.65 15.68
CA ALA A 439 19.26 -6.47 16.13
C ALA A 439 20.77 -6.64 15.91
N VAL A 440 21.49 -5.54 15.75
CA VAL A 440 22.96 -5.54 15.71
C VAL A 440 23.49 -5.83 17.13
N ASP A 441 24.23 -6.92 17.30
CA ASP A 441 24.82 -7.37 18.58
C ASP A 441 26.35 -7.31 18.60
N HIS A 442 26.95 -6.70 17.58
CA HIS A 442 28.40 -6.64 17.36
C HIS A 442 28.87 -5.25 16.94
N GLU A 443 30.18 -5.01 17.04
CA GLU A 443 30.79 -3.78 16.50
C GLU A 443 30.67 -3.75 14.98
N LEU A 444 30.32 -2.59 14.42
CA LEU A 444 30.20 -2.38 12.98
C LEU A 444 31.57 -2.08 12.35
N ILE A 445 31.68 -2.34 11.05
CA ILE A 445 32.86 -1.99 10.26
C ILE A 445 33.06 -0.47 10.19
N ASP A 446 34.31 -0.03 10.20
CA ASP A 446 34.68 1.38 10.06
C ASP A 446 35.12 1.74 8.63
N ALA A 447 35.53 2.98 8.40
CA ALA A 447 35.94 3.46 7.09
C ALA A 447 37.14 2.71 6.49
N ALA A 448 38.08 2.24 7.31
CA ALA A 448 39.23 1.48 6.84
C ALA A 448 38.82 0.06 6.45
N ASP A 449 37.96 -0.58 7.26
CA ASP A 449 37.38 -1.88 6.94
C ASP A 449 36.56 -1.84 5.65
N ILE A 450 35.75 -0.79 5.47
CA ILE A 450 34.95 -0.55 4.26
C ILE A 450 35.85 -0.49 3.03
N ALA A 451 36.97 0.24 3.09
CA ALA A 451 37.91 0.34 1.98
C ALA A 451 38.56 -1.02 1.64
N ASP A 452 39.05 -1.73 2.66
CA ASP A 452 39.67 -3.06 2.50
C ASP A 452 38.67 -4.10 1.95
N LEU A 453 37.43 -4.10 2.43
CA LEU A 453 36.38 -4.98 1.94
C LEU A 453 36.02 -4.68 0.48
N LYS A 454 35.93 -3.41 0.06
CA LYS A 454 35.72 -3.05 -1.36
C LYS A 454 36.83 -3.62 -2.24
N ASP A 455 38.09 -3.49 -1.84
CA ASP A 455 39.24 -4.02 -2.58
C ASP A 455 39.23 -5.55 -2.67
N LYS A 456 38.90 -6.24 -1.57
CA LYS A 456 38.74 -7.70 -1.54
C LYS A 456 37.59 -8.17 -2.42
N ILE A 457 36.45 -7.49 -2.40
CA ILE A 457 35.31 -7.80 -3.28
C ILE A 457 35.71 -7.66 -4.75
N MET A 458 36.36 -6.56 -5.11
CA MET A 458 36.79 -6.32 -6.50
C MET A 458 37.88 -7.29 -6.98
N SER A 459 38.65 -7.86 -6.05
CA SER A 459 39.68 -8.87 -6.32
C SER A 459 39.15 -10.31 -6.34
N SER A 460 37.87 -10.53 -6.02
CA SER A 460 37.27 -11.87 -5.93
C SER A 460 36.98 -12.53 -7.29
N GLY A 461 37.16 -11.78 -8.39
CA GLY A 461 36.82 -12.21 -9.75
C GLY A 461 35.38 -11.93 -10.17
N LEU A 462 34.60 -11.25 -9.31
CA LEU A 462 33.29 -10.72 -9.63
C LEU A 462 33.39 -9.51 -10.58
N THR A 463 32.50 -9.47 -11.55
CA THR A 463 32.39 -8.36 -12.51
C THR A 463 31.56 -7.20 -11.96
N VAL A 464 31.73 -6.01 -12.55
CA VAL A 464 30.88 -4.85 -12.25
C VAL A 464 29.40 -5.19 -12.42
N ALA A 465 29.03 -5.82 -13.54
CA ALA A 465 27.66 -6.19 -13.84
C ALA A 465 27.07 -7.15 -12.79
N GLU A 466 27.83 -8.16 -12.34
CA GLU A 466 27.38 -9.11 -11.31
C GLU A 466 27.11 -8.41 -9.97
N LEU A 467 28.01 -7.54 -9.53
CA LEU A 467 27.88 -6.81 -8.26
C LEU A 467 26.73 -5.79 -8.30
N VAL A 468 26.62 -5.01 -9.38
CA VAL A 468 25.52 -4.04 -9.58
C VAL A 468 24.18 -4.77 -9.64
N THR A 469 24.07 -5.85 -10.41
CA THR A 469 22.81 -6.60 -10.54
C THR A 469 22.39 -7.23 -9.23
N THR A 470 23.33 -7.78 -8.45
CA THR A 470 23.03 -8.42 -7.16
C THR A 470 22.58 -7.40 -6.11
N ALA A 471 23.28 -6.27 -6.01
CA ALA A 471 22.88 -5.19 -5.09
C ALA A 471 21.52 -4.60 -5.48
N TRP A 472 21.29 -4.37 -6.78
CA TRP A 472 20.00 -3.92 -7.29
C TRP A 472 18.89 -4.92 -7.00
N ALA A 473 19.11 -6.21 -7.28
CA ALA A 473 18.13 -7.26 -7.02
C ALA A 473 17.75 -7.34 -5.54
N SER A 474 18.70 -7.08 -4.63
CA SER A 474 18.44 -7.09 -3.19
C SER A 474 17.63 -5.84 -2.78
N ALA A 475 18.14 -4.65 -3.09
CA ALA A 475 17.56 -3.40 -2.61
C ALA A 475 16.24 -3.04 -3.30
N SER A 476 16.11 -3.34 -4.59
CA SER A 476 14.94 -2.91 -5.37
C SER A 476 13.65 -3.62 -4.97
N THR A 477 13.68 -4.69 -4.17
CA THR A 477 12.44 -5.27 -3.62
C THR A 477 11.66 -4.29 -2.75
N PHE A 478 12.31 -3.23 -2.27
CA PHE A 478 11.66 -2.17 -1.52
C PHE A 478 10.48 -1.55 -2.28
N ARG A 479 9.41 -1.28 -1.55
CA ARG A 479 8.32 -0.41 -2.00
C ARG A 479 7.88 0.53 -0.88
N GLY A 480 7.84 1.83 -1.15
CA GLY A 480 7.51 2.87 -0.16
C GLY A 480 6.04 2.90 0.26
N SER A 481 5.18 2.22 -0.50
CA SER A 481 3.74 2.10 -0.25
C SER A 481 3.48 1.48 1.14
N ASP A 482 4.00 0.28 1.39
CA ASP A 482 3.92 -0.40 2.69
C ASP A 482 5.27 -0.55 3.41
N LYS A 483 6.35 -0.06 2.79
CA LYS A 483 7.73 -0.05 3.31
C LYS A 483 8.28 -1.46 3.55
N ARG A 484 7.77 -2.45 2.82
CA ARG A 484 8.33 -3.81 2.76
C ARG A 484 9.47 -3.90 1.74
N GLY A 485 10.23 -4.99 1.84
CA GLY A 485 11.38 -5.25 0.98
C GLY A 485 12.61 -4.41 1.34
N GLY A 486 13.62 -4.46 0.48
CA GLY A 486 14.91 -3.80 0.68
C GLY A 486 16.07 -4.79 0.87
N ALA A 487 17.26 -4.24 1.08
CA ALA A 487 18.49 -5.03 1.19
C ALA A 487 18.77 -5.55 2.61
N ASN A 488 18.21 -4.91 3.63
CA ASN A 488 18.31 -5.34 5.02
C ASN A 488 17.65 -6.72 5.22
N GLY A 489 18.25 -7.54 6.08
CA GLY A 489 17.91 -8.96 6.22
C GLY A 489 18.60 -9.87 5.21
N ALA A 490 19.18 -9.34 4.13
CA ALA A 490 19.77 -10.13 3.03
C ALA A 490 18.86 -11.26 2.53
N ARG A 491 17.54 -11.01 2.48
CA ARG A 491 16.54 -12.02 2.09
C ARG A 491 16.68 -12.51 0.66
N ILE A 492 17.44 -11.80 -0.19
CA ILE A 492 17.83 -12.28 -1.52
C ILE A 492 18.51 -13.66 -1.50
N ARG A 493 19.13 -14.06 -0.37
CA ARG A 493 19.75 -15.38 -0.22
C ARG A 493 18.79 -16.47 0.30
N LEU A 494 17.58 -16.11 0.68
CA LEU A 494 16.56 -16.99 1.25
C LEU A 494 15.44 -17.26 0.23
N ALA A 495 14.61 -18.26 0.49
CA ALA A 495 13.39 -18.47 -0.28
C ALA A 495 12.36 -17.37 0.05
N PRO A 496 11.56 -16.90 -0.93
CA PRO A 496 11.57 -17.31 -2.34
C PRO A 496 12.56 -16.52 -3.21
N GLN A 497 13.14 -15.41 -2.71
CA GLN A 497 13.88 -14.44 -3.54
C GLN A 497 15.07 -15.03 -4.29
N LYS A 498 15.76 -16.00 -3.69
CA LYS A 498 16.92 -16.68 -4.32
C LYS A 498 16.55 -17.46 -5.59
N ASP A 499 15.28 -17.85 -5.72
CA ASP A 499 14.77 -18.69 -6.82
C ASP A 499 14.00 -17.89 -7.88
N TRP A 500 13.74 -16.60 -7.64
CA TRP A 500 13.04 -15.76 -8.61
C TRP A 500 13.81 -15.64 -9.94
N GLU A 501 13.11 -15.82 -11.05
CA GLU A 501 13.69 -15.77 -12.39
C GLU A 501 14.42 -14.45 -12.66
N VAL A 502 13.83 -13.33 -12.23
CA VAL A 502 14.39 -11.99 -12.41
C VAL A 502 15.74 -11.82 -11.69
N ASN A 503 16.01 -12.62 -10.65
CA ASN A 503 17.24 -12.59 -9.87
C ASN A 503 18.34 -13.51 -10.42
N GLN A 504 18.07 -14.26 -11.50
CA GLN A 504 19.04 -15.12 -12.18
C GLN A 504 19.74 -16.10 -11.21
N PRO A 505 19.01 -17.10 -10.66
CA PRO A 505 19.45 -17.89 -9.50
C PRO A 505 20.87 -18.48 -9.60
N VAL A 506 21.27 -18.97 -10.78
CA VAL A 506 22.62 -19.52 -11.01
C VAL A 506 23.72 -18.46 -10.88
N GLN A 507 23.48 -17.26 -11.43
CA GLN A 507 24.42 -16.14 -11.30
C GLN A 507 24.43 -15.64 -9.86
N LEU A 508 23.24 -15.47 -9.25
CA LEU A 508 23.11 -15.01 -7.87
C LEU A 508 23.84 -15.95 -6.90
N GLU A 509 23.67 -17.26 -7.01
CA GLU A 509 24.33 -18.25 -6.18
C GLU A 509 25.86 -18.14 -6.26
N LYS A 510 26.41 -17.94 -7.47
CA LYS A 510 27.85 -17.70 -7.67
C LYS A 510 28.30 -16.45 -6.91
N VAL A 511 27.57 -15.34 -7.05
CA VAL A 511 27.93 -14.06 -6.40
C VAL A 511 27.87 -14.20 -4.88
N LEU A 512 26.78 -14.76 -4.34
CA LEU A 512 26.60 -14.94 -2.90
C LEU A 512 27.69 -15.83 -2.30
N LYS A 513 28.10 -16.93 -2.96
CA LYS A 513 29.21 -17.79 -2.48
C LYS A 513 30.55 -17.05 -2.39
N LEU A 514 30.85 -16.18 -3.36
CA LEU A 514 32.08 -15.39 -3.36
C LEU A 514 32.05 -14.30 -2.29
N LEU A 515 30.92 -13.59 -2.14
CA LEU A 515 30.74 -12.63 -1.06
C LEU A 515 30.79 -13.30 0.32
N GLU A 516 30.19 -14.48 0.48
CA GLU A 516 30.23 -15.25 1.74
C GLU A 516 31.67 -15.64 2.11
N SER A 517 32.49 -15.98 1.10
CA SER A 517 33.91 -16.28 1.31
C SER A 517 34.68 -15.05 1.82
N VAL A 518 34.40 -13.86 1.27
CA VAL A 518 34.96 -12.59 1.74
C VAL A 518 34.48 -12.27 3.17
N GLN A 519 33.17 -12.42 3.43
CA GLN A 519 32.57 -12.20 4.73
C GLN A 519 33.21 -13.07 5.81
N LYS A 520 33.29 -14.39 5.56
CA LYS A 520 33.88 -15.37 6.50
C LYS A 520 35.35 -15.05 6.77
N ALA A 521 36.12 -14.73 5.73
CA ALA A 521 37.53 -14.38 5.88
C ALA A 521 37.72 -13.10 6.71
N PHE A 522 36.89 -12.06 6.47
CA PHE A 522 36.92 -10.83 7.26
C PHE A 522 36.53 -11.09 8.72
N ASN A 523 35.37 -11.71 8.96
CA ASN A 523 34.84 -11.94 10.31
C ASN A 523 35.77 -12.85 11.15
N TYR A 524 36.42 -13.85 10.53
CA TYR A 524 37.39 -14.71 11.23
C TYR A 524 38.67 -13.98 11.63
N ALA A 525 39.08 -12.96 10.86
CA ALA A 525 40.30 -12.20 11.13
C ALA A 525 40.14 -11.15 12.24
N GLN A 526 38.91 -10.82 12.64
CA GLN A 526 38.66 -9.77 13.64
C GLN A 526 38.90 -10.28 15.07
N THR A 527 39.55 -9.44 15.88
CA THR A 527 39.69 -9.61 17.33
C THR A 527 38.89 -8.50 18.02
N GLY A 528 37.83 -8.82 18.76
CA GLY A 528 36.98 -7.80 19.42
C GLY A 528 35.48 -7.89 19.10
N GLY A 529 35.07 -8.87 18.29
CA GLY A 529 33.66 -9.12 18.00
C GLY A 529 33.12 -8.36 16.79
N LYS A 530 33.89 -7.43 16.21
CA LYS A 530 33.56 -6.73 14.96
C LYS A 530 33.24 -7.73 13.83
N LYS A 531 32.16 -7.49 13.11
CA LYS A 531 31.71 -8.31 11.98
C LYS A 531 31.05 -7.45 10.90
N VAL A 532 30.95 -8.01 9.69
CA VAL A 532 30.12 -7.51 8.60
C VAL A 532 29.04 -8.55 8.26
N SER A 533 27.81 -8.08 8.04
CA SER A 533 26.67 -8.91 7.59
C SER A 533 26.72 -9.16 6.09
N MET A 534 25.99 -10.17 5.61
CA MET A 534 25.86 -10.43 4.19
C MET A 534 25.06 -9.29 3.53
N ALA A 535 24.05 -8.76 4.22
CA ALA A 535 23.26 -7.62 3.76
C ALA A 535 24.12 -6.40 3.45
N ASP A 536 25.02 -6.02 4.37
CA ASP A 536 25.96 -4.94 4.14
C ASP A 536 26.97 -5.27 3.04
N LEU A 537 27.46 -6.51 2.97
CA LEU A 537 28.46 -6.89 1.98
C LEU A 537 27.93 -6.91 0.54
N ILE A 538 26.65 -7.27 0.35
CA ILE A 538 25.96 -7.19 -0.94
C ILE A 538 25.87 -5.73 -1.42
N VAL A 539 25.41 -4.82 -0.55
CA VAL A 539 25.30 -3.40 -0.86
C VAL A 539 26.68 -2.79 -1.11
N LEU A 540 27.66 -3.11 -0.25
CA LEU A 540 29.03 -2.64 -0.35
C LEU A 540 29.70 -3.09 -1.66
N GLY A 541 29.42 -4.32 -2.11
CA GLY A 541 29.87 -4.82 -3.41
C GLY A 541 29.31 -4.02 -4.58
N GLY A 542 28.03 -3.66 -4.52
CA GLY A 542 27.40 -2.74 -5.47
C GLY A 542 28.08 -1.36 -5.49
N CYS A 543 28.34 -0.77 -4.32
CA CYS A 543 29.08 0.48 -4.19
C CYS A 543 30.48 0.40 -4.84
N ALA A 544 31.24 -0.65 -4.54
CA ALA A 544 32.58 -0.88 -5.10
C ALA A 544 32.55 -0.96 -6.64
N ALA A 545 31.55 -1.63 -7.19
CA ALA A 545 31.37 -1.80 -8.62
C ALA A 545 31.02 -0.47 -9.32
N VAL A 546 30.14 0.35 -8.74
CA VAL A 546 29.80 1.69 -9.25
C VAL A 546 31.01 2.61 -9.22
N GLU A 547 31.77 2.64 -8.12
CA GLU A 547 33.00 3.42 -8.02
C GLU A 547 34.04 3.00 -9.06
N LYS A 548 34.21 1.68 -9.26
CA LYS A 548 35.10 1.17 -10.30
C LYS A 548 34.62 1.60 -11.70
N ALA A 549 33.33 1.46 -12.00
CA ALA A 549 32.77 1.81 -13.30
C ALA A 549 32.93 3.31 -13.62
N ALA A 550 32.78 4.17 -12.61
CA ALA A 550 33.06 5.60 -12.72
C ALA A 550 34.55 5.87 -12.94
N ARG A 551 35.45 5.22 -12.19
CA ARG A 551 36.91 5.34 -12.39
C ARG A 551 37.34 4.91 -13.78
N ASP A 552 36.82 3.79 -14.29
CA ASP A 552 37.10 3.30 -15.64
C ASP A 552 36.59 4.25 -16.74
N ALA A 553 35.59 5.08 -16.43
CA ALA A 553 35.07 6.17 -17.26
C ALA A 553 35.85 7.50 -17.09
N GLY A 554 36.82 7.58 -16.18
CA GLY A 554 37.64 8.77 -15.94
C GLY A 554 37.16 9.66 -14.79
N HIS A 555 36.22 9.19 -13.96
CA HIS A 555 35.66 9.94 -12.83
C HIS A 555 36.04 9.30 -11.50
N SER A 556 36.61 10.09 -10.58
CA SER A 556 36.85 9.64 -9.21
C SER A 556 35.67 10.05 -8.34
N VAL A 557 34.90 9.06 -7.87
CA VAL A 557 33.76 9.27 -6.97
C VAL A 557 33.81 8.25 -5.84
N ALA A 558 33.26 8.63 -4.69
CA ALA A 558 32.97 7.74 -3.59
C ALA A 558 31.45 7.54 -3.53
N VAL A 559 31.01 6.29 -3.46
CA VAL A 559 29.59 5.97 -3.26
C VAL A 559 29.36 5.90 -1.74
N PRO A 560 28.45 6.72 -1.19
CA PRO A 560 28.10 6.65 0.22
C PRO A 560 27.66 5.24 0.63
N PHE A 561 28.11 4.81 1.80
CA PHE A 561 27.75 3.52 2.39
C PHE A 561 27.75 3.66 3.91
N THR A 562 26.64 3.25 4.53
CA THR A 562 26.49 3.21 5.99
C THR A 562 26.24 1.76 6.40
N PRO A 563 27.07 1.13 7.24
CA PRO A 563 26.83 -0.23 7.71
C PRO A 563 25.68 -0.27 8.73
N GLY A 564 25.29 -1.47 9.15
CA GLY A 564 24.27 -1.70 10.18
C GLY A 564 23.13 -2.60 9.74
N ARG A 565 23.09 -3.04 8.47
CA ARG A 565 22.13 -4.07 8.05
C ARG A 565 22.47 -5.39 8.70
N THR A 566 21.47 -6.21 8.97
CA THR A 566 21.62 -7.54 9.57
C THR A 566 21.08 -8.64 8.66
N ASP A 567 21.32 -9.89 9.03
CA ASP A 567 21.01 -11.07 8.23
C ASP A 567 19.80 -11.81 8.86
N ALA A 568 18.62 -11.74 8.24
CA ALA A 568 17.43 -12.46 8.67
C ALA A 568 17.56 -13.97 8.45
N THR A 569 16.77 -14.78 9.16
CA THR A 569 16.71 -16.24 8.98
C THR A 569 15.49 -16.69 8.18
N ASP A 570 15.44 -17.98 7.82
CA ASP A 570 14.27 -18.58 7.17
C ASP A 570 13.04 -18.55 8.10
N GLU A 571 13.22 -18.75 9.41
CA GLU A 571 12.14 -18.67 10.41
C GLU A 571 11.57 -17.25 10.58
N GLN A 572 12.39 -16.24 10.29
CA GLN A 572 11.99 -14.82 10.28
C GLN A 572 11.42 -14.38 8.92
N THR A 573 11.18 -15.31 8.00
CA THR A 573 10.73 -15.01 6.64
C THR A 573 9.51 -15.86 6.29
N ASP A 574 8.34 -15.24 6.24
CA ASP A 574 7.14 -15.85 5.67
C ASP A 574 7.24 -15.85 4.14
N ALA A 575 7.65 -16.99 3.57
CA ALA A 575 7.93 -17.08 2.14
C ALA A 575 6.73 -16.69 1.25
N ASP A 576 5.52 -17.13 1.61
CA ASP A 576 4.30 -16.84 0.85
C ASP A 576 3.99 -15.33 0.87
N SER A 577 4.25 -14.66 1.99
CA SER A 577 4.12 -13.20 2.10
C SER A 577 5.11 -12.43 1.22
N PHE A 578 6.25 -13.03 0.86
CA PHE A 578 7.25 -12.41 -0.01
C PHE A 578 6.95 -12.56 -1.51
N ASP A 579 6.09 -13.49 -1.93
CA ASP A 579 5.78 -13.71 -3.36
C ASP A 579 5.23 -12.46 -4.06
N VAL A 580 4.47 -11.63 -3.36
CA VAL A 580 3.94 -10.36 -3.89
C VAL A 580 5.01 -9.29 -4.12
N LEU A 581 6.23 -9.49 -3.60
CA LEU A 581 7.38 -8.62 -3.84
C LEU A 581 8.21 -9.05 -5.05
N GLU A 582 7.92 -10.21 -5.67
CA GLU A 582 8.61 -10.67 -6.88
C GLU A 582 8.39 -9.64 -8.01
N PRO A 583 9.45 -9.01 -8.55
CA PRO A 583 9.31 -8.09 -9.66
C PRO A 583 8.92 -8.83 -10.94
N LYS A 584 7.63 -8.79 -11.27
CA LYS A 584 7.09 -9.36 -12.52
C LYS A 584 7.42 -8.52 -13.76
N ALA A 585 7.64 -7.23 -13.54
CA ALA A 585 8.19 -6.28 -14.50
C ALA A 585 9.28 -5.46 -13.80
N ASP A 586 10.46 -5.36 -14.39
CA ASP A 586 11.53 -4.51 -13.90
C ASP A 586 12.22 -3.81 -15.08
N GLY A 587 11.71 -2.63 -15.43
CA GLY A 587 12.26 -1.82 -16.52
C GLY A 587 13.71 -1.39 -16.27
N PHE A 588 14.16 -1.31 -15.02
CA PHE A 588 15.55 -1.00 -14.69
C PHE A 588 16.51 -2.13 -15.10
N ARG A 589 16.05 -3.39 -15.08
CA ARG A 589 16.75 -4.57 -15.62
C ARG A 589 16.29 -4.99 -17.03
N ASN A 590 15.44 -4.18 -17.68
CA ASN A 590 14.80 -4.50 -18.97
C ASN A 590 14.13 -5.89 -18.99
N TYR A 591 13.47 -6.24 -17.88
CA TYR A 591 12.83 -7.53 -17.66
C TYR A 591 11.31 -7.42 -17.67
N LEU A 592 10.67 -8.40 -18.30
CA LEU A 592 9.25 -8.61 -18.28
C LEU A 592 9.00 -10.12 -18.25
N GLN A 593 8.35 -10.63 -17.20
CA GLN A 593 8.13 -12.08 -17.05
C GLN A 593 7.25 -12.63 -18.17
N VAL A 594 6.19 -11.90 -18.51
CA VAL A 594 5.24 -12.20 -19.59
C VAL A 594 4.78 -10.91 -20.26
N GLU A 595 4.19 -10.99 -21.45
CA GLU A 595 3.53 -9.82 -22.04
C GLU A 595 2.27 -9.45 -21.23
N TYR A 596 2.17 -8.17 -20.84
CA TYR A 596 1.01 -7.62 -20.12
C TYR A 596 0.12 -6.79 -21.06
N SER A 597 -1.14 -6.60 -20.66
CA SER A 597 -2.04 -5.64 -21.30
C SER A 597 -1.59 -4.18 -21.10
N VAL A 598 -0.88 -3.90 -19.99
CA VAL A 598 -0.31 -2.60 -19.66
C VAL A 598 1.03 -2.39 -20.38
N PRO A 599 1.26 -1.23 -21.04
CA PRO A 599 2.54 -0.91 -21.65
C PRO A 599 3.71 -0.95 -20.65
N ALA A 600 4.86 -1.50 -21.06
CA ALA A 600 6.00 -1.70 -20.18
C ALA A 600 6.59 -0.39 -19.60
N GLU A 601 6.43 0.74 -20.29
CA GLU A 601 6.81 2.06 -19.80
C GLU A 601 5.91 2.58 -18.67
N GLU A 602 4.65 2.15 -18.60
CA GLU A 602 3.76 2.45 -17.48
C GLU A 602 4.17 1.61 -16.26
N LEU A 603 4.52 0.34 -16.47
CA LEU A 603 5.07 -0.53 -15.42
C LEU A 603 6.42 -0.02 -14.88
N LEU A 604 7.26 0.60 -15.72
CA LEU A 604 8.48 1.27 -15.27
C LEU A 604 8.15 2.42 -14.32
N VAL A 605 7.18 3.27 -14.67
CA VAL A 605 6.80 4.44 -13.86
C VAL A 605 6.14 4.00 -12.56
N ASP A 606 5.27 3.00 -12.60
CA ASP A 606 4.72 2.35 -11.41
C ASP A 606 5.84 1.84 -10.48
N ARG A 607 6.81 1.12 -11.04
CA ARG A 607 7.96 0.61 -10.28
C ARG A 607 8.84 1.72 -9.70
N ALA A 608 9.06 2.79 -10.45
CA ALA A 608 9.81 3.95 -9.99
C ALA A 608 9.09 4.66 -8.82
N GLN A 609 7.75 4.72 -8.88
CA GLN A 609 6.93 5.28 -7.81
C GLN A 609 7.04 4.44 -6.54
N LEU A 610 6.97 3.10 -6.65
CA LEU A 610 7.19 2.21 -5.51
C LEU A 610 8.58 2.40 -4.89
N LEU A 611 9.61 2.63 -5.71
CA LEU A 611 10.96 2.93 -5.24
C LEU A 611 11.15 4.38 -4.73
N THR A 612 10.07 5.17 -4.67
CA THR A 612 10.06 6.58 -4.24
C THR A 612 10.93 7.49 -5.11
N LEU A 613 11.15 7.12 -6.38
CA LEU A 613 11.99 7.85 -7.32
C LEU A 613 11.19 8.97 -8.00
N SER A 614 11.83 10.12 -8.15
CA SER A 614 11.40 11.16 -9.06
C SER A 614 11.68 10.77 -10.52
N ALA A 615 11.05 11.45 -11.48
CA ALA A 615 11.33 11.20 -12.89
C ALA A 615 12.83 11.40 -13.25
N PRO A 616 13.55 12.44 -12.76
CA PRO A 616 14.99 12.56 -12.98
C PRO A 616 15.82 11.42 -12.41
N GLU A 617 15.51 10.94 -11.19
CA GLU A 617 16.20 9.80 -10.56
C GLU A 617 15.97 8.51 -11.35
N MET A 618 14.73 8.26 -11.77
CA MET A 618 14.39 7.15 -12.66
C MET A 618 15.20 7.22 -13.97
N THR A 619 15.25 8.40 -14.60
CA THR A 619 16.00 8.62 -15.84
C THR A 619 17.48 8.23 -15.69
N VAL A 620 18.18 8.78 -14.69
CA VAL A 620 19.62 8.47 -14.51
C VAL A 620 19.85 7.01 -14.18
N LEU A 621 19.00 6.41 -13.34
CA LEU A 621 19.12 4.99 -12.98
C LEU A 621 18.95 4.08 -14.19
N VAL A 622 17.94 4.30 -15.04
CA VAL A 622 17.79 3.52 -16.29
C VAL A 622 19.03 3.67 -17.17
N GLY A 623 19.47 4.90 -17.44
CA GLY A 623 20.63 5.12 -18.31
C GLY A 623 21.92 4.47 -17.79
N GLY A 624 22.19 4.60 -16.49
CA GLY A 624 23.36 4.02 -15.84
C GLY A 624 23.31 2.49 -15.77
N LEU A 625 22.19 1.91 -15.35
CA LEU A 625 22.04 0.45 -15.25
C LEU A 625 22.20 -0.24 -16.62
N ARG A 626 21.73 0.39 -17.71
CA ARG A 626 21.97 -0.09 -19.06
C ARG A 626 23.45 -0.19 -19.40
N VAL A 627 24.23 0.87 -19.19
CA VAL A 627 25.66 0.88 -19.55
C VAL A 627 26.51 0.03 -18.60
N LEU A 628 26.07 -0.16 -17.36
CA LEU A 628 26.70 -1.06 -16.38
C LEU A 628 26.44 -2.55 -16.67
N GLY A 629 25.53 -2.86 -17.59
CA GLY A 629 25.21 -4.23 -17.97
C GLY A 629 24.30 -4.95 -16.99
N ALA A 630 23.43 -4.22 -16.28
CA ALA A 630 22.50 -4.77 -15.28
C ALA A 630 21.24 -5.42 -15.88
N ASN A 631 21.15 -5.54 -17.20
CA ASN A 631 20.00 -6.16 -17.85
C ASN A 631 19.90 -7.65 -17.51
N HIS A 632 18.66 -8.12 -17.34
CA HIS A 632 18.36 -9.54 -17.15
C HIS A 632 18.92 -10.38 -18.32
N ALA A 633 19.51 -11.53 -17.97
CA ALA A 633 20.12 -12.49 -18.88
C ALA A 633 21.18 -11.88 -19.83
N GLY A 634 21.79 -10.74 -19.46
CA GLY A 634 22.78 -10.05 -20.28
C GLY A 634 22.24 -9.46 -21.58
N SER A 635 20.92 -9.22 -21.66
CA SER A 635 20.25 -8.63 -22.82
C SER A 635 20.92 -7.35 -23.30
N LYS A 636 20.99 -7.18 -24.63
CA LYS A 636 21.60 -5.99 -25.27
C LYS A 636 20.61 -4.85 -25.52
N HIS A 637 19.33 -5.03 -25.17
CA HIS A 637 18.34 -4.00 -25.34
C HIS A 637 18.64 -2.77 -24.46
N GLY A 638 18.71 -1.60 -25.07
CA GLY A 638 19.01 -0.36 -24.35
C GLY A 638 20.48 -0.17 -24.00
N VAL A 639 21.37 -1.13 -24.27
CA VAL A 639 22.82 -1.01 -23.97
C VAL A 639 23.49 -0.19 -25.07
N PHE A 640 23.15 1.10 -25.14
CA PHE A 640 23.63 2.03 -26.17
C PHE A 640 25.02 2.56 -25.80
N THR A 641 26.00 1.67 -25.75
CA THR A 641 27.42 2.00 -25.52
C THR A 641 28.31 0.93 -26.13
N GLU A 642 29.49 1.35 -26.60
CA GLU A 642 30.58 0.45 -27.01
C GLU A 642 31.54 0.12 -25.84
N ARG A 643 31.28 0.68 -24.66
CA ARG A 643 32.11 0.51 -23.46
C ARG A 643 31.31 -0.03 -22.25
N PRO A 644 30.58 -1.17 -22.36
CA PRO A 644 29.83 -1.71 -21.24
C PRO A 644 30.68 -1.91 -19.98
N GLY A 645 30.07 -1.70 -18.82
CA GLY A 645 30.74 -1.75 -17.51
C GLY A 645 31.42 -0.44 -17.09
N LYS A 646 31.37 0.61 -17.92
CA LYS A 646 31.78 1.97 -17.57
C LYS A 646 30.57 2.84 -17.31
N LEU A 647 30.60 3.67 -16.27
CA LEU A 647 29.50 4.57 -15.94
C LEU A 647 29.62 5.86 -16.78
N THR A 648 28.91 5.90 -17.90
CA THR A 648 28.92 7.01 -18.86
C THR A 648 27.49 7.40 -19.22
N ASN A 649 27.30 8.62 -19.71
CA ASN A 649 26.01 9.09 -20.23
C ASN A 649 25.72 8.58 -21.67
N ASP A 650 26.44 7.55 -22.15
CA ASP A 650 26.37 7.04 -23.53
C ASP A 650 24.94 6.62 -23.90
N PHE A 651 24.14 6.12 -22.95
CA PHE A 651 22.73 5.79 -23.17
C PHE A 651 21.96 6.96 -23.79
N PHE A 652 22.06 8.15 -23.18
CA PHE A 652 21.30 9.33 -23.62
C PHE A 652 21.87 9.92 -24.91
N VAL A 653 23.19 10.01 -25.03
CA VAL A 653 23.87 10.51 -26.23
C VAL A 653 23.46 9.70 -27.46
N ASN A 654 23.50 8.36 -27.35
CA ASN A 654 23.17 7.47 -28.47
C ASN A 654 21.66 7.34 -28.71
N LEU A 655 20.82 7.44 -27.68
CA LEU A 655 19.36 7.45 -27.83
C LEU A 655 18.87 8.67 -28.62
N LEU A 656 19.47 9.84 -28.34
CA LEU A 656 19.09 11.12 -28.96
C LEU A 656 19.84 11.43 -30.26
N ASP A 657 20.78 10.57 -30.66
CA ASP A 657 21.50 10.68 -31.93
C ASP A 657 20.55 10.60 -33.12
N MET A 658 20.40 11.71 -33.83
CA MET A 658 19.55 11.81 -35.00
C MET A 658 20.12 11.10 -36.23
N GLU A 659 21.37 10.63 -36.22
CA GLU A 659 21.86 9.69 -37.24
C GLU A 659 21.23 8.30 -37.10
N THR A 660 20.59 8.00 -35.96
CA THR A 660 19.87 6.76 -35.73
C THR A 660 18.37 6.94 -36.01
N ALA A 661 17.78 6.04 -36.78
CA ALA A 661 16.33 5.91 -36.99
C ALA A 661 15.81 4.64 -36.32
N TRP A 662 14.71 4.77 -35.60
CA TRP A 662 14.08 3.66 -34.88
C TRP A 662 12.88 3.12 -35.64
N LYS A 663 12.79 1.80 -35.74
CA LYS A 663 11.62 1.09 -36.26
C LYS A 663 11.33 -0.16 -35.43
N ALA A 664 10.06 -0.58 -35.36
CA ALA A 664 9.69 -1.85 -34.76
C ALA A 664 10.47 -3.00 -35.43
N LYS A 665 10.91 -3.99 -34.64
CA LYS A 665 11.59 -5.17 -35.15
C LYS A 665 10.55 -6.16 -35.69
N GLY A 666 10.36 -6.19 -37.00
CA GLY A 666 9.28 -6.95 -37.63
C GLY A 666 7.92 -6.44 -37.14
N ASP A 667 7.05 -7.34 -36.71
CA ASP A 667 5.72 -7.02 -36.17
C ASP A 667 5.72 -6.83 -34.64
N SER A 668 6.89 -6.81 -33.99
CA SER A 668 6.98 -6.65 -32.53
C SER A 668 6.47 -5.27 -32.07
N LYS A 669 5.61 -5.25 -31.05
CA LYS A 669 5.16 -4.02 -30.37
C LYS A 669 6.09 -3.58 -29.24
N HIS A 670 7.08 -4.41 -28.90
CA HIS A 670 7.90 -4.27 -27.71
C HIS A 670 9.37 -4.01 -28.00
N VAL A 671 9.88 -4.47 -29.15
CA VAL A 671 11.30 -4.40 -29.52
C VAL A 671 11.48 -3.56 -30.79
N PHE A 672 12.51 -2.70 -30.78
CA PHE A 672 12.82 -1.75 -31.84
C PHE A 672 14.29 -1.88 -32.26
N GLU A 673 14.55 -1.64 -33.55
CA GLU A 673 15.89 -1.55 -34.11
C GLU A 673 16.23 -0.09 -34.40
N GLY A 674 17.35 0.37 -33.85
CA GLY A 674 17.98 1.64 -34.18
C GLY A 674 18.98 1.41 -35.31
N ARG A 675 18.70 1.96 -36.48
CA ARG A 675 19.51 1.83 -37.69
C ARG A 675 20.13 3.15 -38.08
N ASP A 676 21.37 3.11 -38.56
CA ASP A 676 22.00 4.27 -39.16
C ASP A 676 21.17 4.77 -40.37
N ARG A 677 20.82 6.05 -40.39
CA ARG A 677 19.92 6.63 -41.41
C ARG A 677 20.50 6.61 -42.83
N LYS A 678 21.82 6.56 -42.98
CA LYS A 678 22.50 6.63 -44.29
C LYS A 678 22.70 5.23 -44.87
N THR A 679 23.04 4.26 -44.03
CA THR A 679 23.45 2.91 -44.42
C THR A 679 22.39 1.84 -44.14
N ASP A 680 21.36 2.17 -43.35
CA ASP A 680 20.34 1.24 -42.81
C ASP A 680 20.92 0.08 -41.97
N ASN A 681 22.20 0.16 -41.59
CA ASN A 681 22.83 -0.83 -40.72
C ASN A 681 22.29 -0.74 -39.29
N VAL A 682 22.00 -1.89 -38.68
CA VAL A 682 21.57 -1.95 -37.27
C VAL A 682 22.73 -1.52 -36.37
N LYS A 683 22.53 -0.43 -35.62
CA LYS A 683 23.43 0.02 -34.55
C LYS A 683 23.00 -0.56 -33.21
N TRP A 684 21.71 -0.46 -32.90
CA TRP A 684 21.16 -0.76 -31.58
C TRP A 684 19.84 -1.52 -31.63
N THR A 685 19.49 -2.16 -30.51
CA THR A 685 18.13 -2.63 -30.25
C THR A 685 17.67 -2.11 -28.91
N GLY A 686 16.39 -1.80 -28.76
CA GLY A 686 15.82 -1.31 -27.50
C GLY A 686 14.37 -1.74 -27.34
N THR A 687 13.87 -1.69 -26.11
CA THR A 687 12.46 -1.94 -25.79
C THR A 687 11.69 -0.63 -25.64
N ARG A 688 10.38 -0.71 -25.39
CA ARG A 688 9.57 0.46 -25.05
C ARG A 688 10.14 1.25 -23.85
N VAL A 689 10.64 0.54 -22.84
CA VAL A 689 11.28 1.10 -21.64
C VAL A 689 12.52 1.92 -22.01
N ASP A 690 13.25 1.55 -23.06
CA ASP A 690 14.42 2.31 -23.50
C ASP A 690 14.00 3.53 -24.34
N LEU A 691 13.10 3.33 -25.31
CA LEU A 691 12.73 4.36 -26.27
C LEU A 691 11.78 5.43 -25.68
N VAL A 692 11.09 5.16 -24.57
CA VAL A 692 10.19 6.14 -23.94
C VAL A 692 10.95 7.42 -23.54
N PHE A 693 12.22 7.29 -23.16
CA PHE A 693 13.14 8.39 -22.83
C PHE A 693 13.53 9.26 -24.03
N GLY A 694 13.27 8.82 -25.26
CA GLY A 694 13.42 9.61 -26.49
C GLY A 694 12.09 10.08 -27.08
N SER A 695 10.95 9.67 -26.50
CA SER A 695 9.60 9.82 -27.06
C SER A 695 8.68 10.67 -26.19
N ASN A 696 8.50 10.32 -24.90
CA ASN A 696 7.70 11.12 -23.99
C ASN A 696 8.34 12.50 -23.82
N SER A 697 7.59 13.58 -24.01
CA SER A 697 8.15 14.93 -24.09
C SER A 697 8.86 15.38 -22.81
N GLN A 698 8.39 14.95 -21.63
CA GLN A 698 9.05 15.26 -20.36
C GLN A 698 10.30 14.40 -20.15
N LEU A 699 10.21 13.08 -20.34
CA LEU A 699 11.38 12.20 -20.21
C LEU A 699 12.47 12.54 -21.22
N ARG A 700 12.09 12.93 -22.44
CA ARG A 700 13.02 13.40 -23.45
C ARG A 700 13.77 14.66 -23.01
N ALA A 701 13.07 15.63 -22.43
CA ALA A 701 13.72 16.83 -21.89
C ALA A 701 14.73 16.50 -20.77
N LEU A 702 14.43 15.50 -19.93
CA LEU A 702 15.38 15.00 -18.93
C LEU A 702 16.58 14.30 -19.59
N SER A 703 16.35 13.46 -20.59
CA SER A 703 17.42 12.81 -21.38
C SER A 703 18.31 13.82 -22.08
N GLU A 704 17.75 14.91 -22.59
CA GLU A 704 18.48 15.99 -23.26
C GLU A 704 19.49 16.64 -22.32
N VAL A 705 19.16 16.85 -21.04
CA VAL A 705 20.12 17.33 -20.03
C VAL A 705 21.28 16.36 -19.87
N TYR A 706 21.00 15.07 -19.68
CA TYR A 706 22.07 14.08 -19.48
C TYR A 706 22.86 13.75 -20.75
N ALA A 707 22.38 14.12 -21.94
CA ALA A 707 23.10 13.97 -23.20
C ALA A 707 24.04 15.14 -23.52
N GLN A 708 24.02 16.23 -22.75
CA GLN A 708 24.89 17.39 -23.01
C GLN A 708 26.38 17.02 -22.80
N GLU A 709 27.26 17.70 -23.53
CA GLU A 709 28.70 17.45 -23.46
C GLU A 709 29.32 17.72 -22.08
N ASP A 710 28.73 18.68 -21.35
CA ASP A 710 29.10 19.09 -19.99
C ASP A 710 28.38 18.28 -18.89
N ALA A 711 27.47 17.37 -19.25
CA ALA A 711 26.69 16.59 -18.28
C ALA A 711 27.39 15.32 -17.77
N LYS A 712 28.60 14.99 -18.23
CA LYS A 712 29.30 13.73 -17.87
C LYS A 712 29.49 13.58 -16.36
N GLU A 713 29.99 14.63 -15.70
CA GLU A 713 30.17 14.63 -14.24
C GLU A 713 28.83 14.65 -13.49
N LYS A 714 27.89 15.49 -13.95
CA LYS A 714 26.53 15.57 -13.39
C LYS A 714 25.83 14.21 -13.41
N PHE A 715 25.87 13.51 -14.55
CA PHE A 715 25.28 12.18 -14.70
C PHE A 715 25.85 11.18 -13.68
N VAL A 716 27.18 11.15 -13.51
CA VAL A 716 27.82 10.26 -12.54
C VAL A 716 27.38 10.59 -11.11
N GLN A 717 27.36 11.87 -10.73
CA GLN A 717 26.94 12.31 -9.40
C GLN A 717 25.47 11.99 -9.12
N ASP A 718 24.59 12.30 -10.07
CA ASP A 718 23.15 12.04 -9.93
C ASP A 718 22.83 10.54 -9.93
N PHE A 719 23.56 9.74 -10.73
CA PHE A 719 23.44 8.27 -10.68
C PHE A 719 23.87 7.72 -9.32
N VAL A 720 25.00 8.18 -8.77
CA VAL A 720 25.46 7.77 -7.43
C VAL A 720 24.45 8.16 -6.36
N SER A 721 23.89 9.36 -6.42
CA SER A 721 22.86 9.81 -5.47
C SER A 721 21.60 8.93 -5.55
N ALA A 722 21.10 8.67 -6.75
CA ALA A 722 19.92 7.83 -6.94
C ALA A 722 20.17 6.36 -6.57
N TRP A 723 21.38 5.84 -6.86
CA TRP A 723 21.81 4.51 -6.44
C TRP A 723 21.82 4.37 -4.91
N THR A 724 22.47 5.31 -4.21
CA THR A 724 22.52 5.33 -2.74
C THR A 724 21.12 5.42 -2.15
N LYS A 725 20.23 6.25 -2.70
CA LYS A 725 18.83 6.33 -2.26
C LYS A 725 18.13 4.97 -2.30
N VAL A 726 18.29 4.20 -3.39
CA VAL A 726 17.69 2.85 -3.49
C VAL A 726 18.33 1.88 -2.50
N MET A 727 19.66 1.92 -2.33
CA MET A 727 20.36 1.05 -1.39
C MET A 727 19.93 1.29 0.06
N ASP A 728 19.63 2.54 0.42
CA ASP A 728 19.25 2.95 1.78
C ASP A 728 17.73 3.06 2.00
N ALA A 729 16.91 2.63 1.04
CA ALA A 729 15.45 2.83 1.07
C ALA A 729 14.76 2.18 2.29
N ASP A 730 15.34 1.11 2.85
CA ASP A 730 14.84 0.38 4.03
C ASP A 730 15.59 0.70 5.33
N ARG A 731 16.48 1.71 5.33
CA ARG A 731 17.34 2.07 6.47
C ARG A 731 16.65 2.97 7.49
N PHE A 732 15.48 2.54 7.94
CA PHE A 732 14.72 3.22 8.98
C PHE A 732 15.40 3.20 10.36
N ASP A 733 16.40 2.34 10.57
CA ASP A 733 17.27 2.36 11.73
C ASP A 733 18.12 3.65 11.84
N LEU A 734 18.26 4.39 10.73
CA LEU A 734 19.04 5.64 10.66
C LEU A 734 18.17 6.91 10.77
N ALA A 735 16.84 6.79 10.77
CA ALA A 735 15.88 7.89 10.56
C ALA A 735 15.48 8.68 11.83
#